data_AF-A0A484KT02-F1
#
_entry.id   AF-A0A484KT02-F1
#
_cell.length_a   1.000
_cell.length_b   1.000
_cell.length_c   1.000
_cell.angle_alpha   90.00
_cell.angle_beta   90.00
_cell.angle_gamma   90.00
#
_symmetry.space_group_name_H-M   'P 1'
#
loop_
_entity.id
_entity.type
_entity.pdbx_description
1 polymer ?
#
loop_
_entity_poly.entity_id
_entity_poly.type
_entity_poly.pdbx_seq_one_letter_code
_entity_poly.pdbx_strand_id
1 'polypeptide(L)'
;MANEIAEPNACIRGCCRSRTIPLHLPPSSYSLSLPIARGSESVVYEAILRGRKVAVKKPILATSDDLDKFHKELQLLCKLDHPGVAKLVAAHARPPNYMFFFEFYEFGNLAAQLHVEQWSPSTHKVLDVSSKLAKALQYLHTLGIVHRDVKPANVLLDGNLQPHLADFGLAEYKTNLKQVCTQNWTSIGKPTGGFHKRNMVGTFIYMAPEVLRKDIPTEKSDVYSFGISVNELLTGVVPYTDLRTEAQAHTVLEMNYTEQQLTAAVVSESLRPLLAGPNLNVPVSLVSLISRCWDADPRSRPSFDDIIIELDSIMELESELMKGEKESDKHSVTQGYHESINWSTQGEDFAKKSSLNPNSCVGMWDDSPDDPSVYSPVLSWGSFACCGRRETMEDRHFLIPNMCDTQDIHVFGILDGHRGAAAAEFSAGALPEILRSLGSRDRFQCPSKALTESFIQTDIAFRHELSSQKKCKGAIKKDFHPGCTAIVALIVKNKLVVANAGDCKTILCRAGHPYVLSRDHVASCAEERERVTRAGIEVKWQVDTWRVGSAALQVTRSIGDDDLKPAVTAEPEISETILCGDDEYIVMGSDGLWDVVTEEEVVGIIRDTVKEAGMCCKRLATEAAERGSQDNITVIVVFLRPVSTAQRIY
;
A
#
# COMPACT_ATOMS: atom_id res chain seq x y z
N MET A 1 -9.17 -27.70 -54.98
CA MET A 1 -7.99 -26.85 -54.81
C MET A 1 -8.44 -25.44 -54.52
N ALA A 2 -8.24 -24.97 -53.29
CA ALA A 2 -8.16 -23.55 -52.95
C ALA A 2 -7.12 -23.47 -51.82
N ASN A 3 -5.85 -23.48 -52.21
CA ASN A 3 -4.74 -23.11 -51.34
C ASN A 3 -4.83 -21.59 -51.14
N GLU A 4 -5.61 -21.14 -50.16
CA GLU A 4 -5.37 -19.82 -49.60
C GLU A 4 -4.14 -19.94 -48.70
N ILE A 5 -3.04 -19.35 -49.17
CA ILE A 5 -1.84 -19.13 -48.38
C ILE A 5 -2.25 -18.18 -47.24
N ALA A 6 -2.66 -18.74 -46.11
CA ALA A 6 -2.87 -17.97 -44.89
C ALA A 6 -1.54 -17.31 -44.53
N GLU A 7 -1.49 -15.97 -44.54
CA GLU A 7 -0.33 -15.24 -44.04
C GLU A 7 0.02 -15.76 -42.63
N PRO A 8 1.27 -16.15 -42.36
CA PRO A 8 1.61 -16.95 -41.18
C PRO A 8 1.38 -16.23 -39.84
N ASN A 9 1.16 -14.90 -39.85
CA ASN A 9 1.02 -14.08 -38.64
C ASN A 9 -0.19 -13.12 -38.67
N ALA A 10 -1.36 -13.65 -39.07
CA ALA A 10 -2.65 -12.94 -39.04
C ALA A 10 -3.62 -13.61 -38.04
N CYS A 11 -4.44 -12.87 -37.30
CA CYS A 11 -5.41 -13.43 -36.35
C CYS A 11 -6.45 -14.34 -37.03
N ILE A 12 -7.24 -15.10 -36.26
CA ILE A 12 -8.23 -16.05 -36.82
C ILE A 12 -9.29 -15.38 -37.71
N ARG A 13 -9.62 -14.12 -37.45
CA ARG A 13 -10.57 -13.32 -38.25
C ARG A 13 -9.93 -12.62 -39.45
N GLY A 14 -8.61 -12.72 -39.63
CA GLY A 14 -7.87 -12.02 -40.67
C GLY A 14 -7.77 -10.49 -40.51
N CYS A 15 -8.38 -9.91 -39.48
CA CYS A 15 -8.45 -8.47 -39.25
C CYS A 15 -7.21 -7.89 -38.54
N CYS A 16 -6.41 -8.70 -37.84
CA CYS A 16 -5.18 -8.27 -37.19
C CYS A 16 -3.99 -8.94 -37.88
N ARG A 17 -2.93 -8.18 -38.18
CA ARG A 17 -1.69 -8.67 -38.80
C ARG A 17 -0.51 -7.98 -38.15
N SER A 18 0.59 -8.71 -37.94
CA SER A 18 1.84 -8.14 -37.46
C SER A 18 3.04 -8.73 -38.19
N ARG A 19 4.10 -7.95 -38.37
CA ARG A 19 5.36 -8.43 -38.95
C ARG A 19 6.32 -8.99 -37.89
N THR A 20 6.19 -8.52 -36.64
CA THR A 20 7.17 -8.74 -35.57
C THR A 20 6.57 -9.46 -34.36
N ILE A 21 5.30 -9.22 -34.05
CA ILE A 21 4.62 -9.76 -32.87
C ILE A 21 3.87 -11.03 -33.27
N PRO A 22 4.22 -12.23 -32.78
CA PRO A 22 3.49 -13.45 -33.07
C PRO A 22 2.07 -13.35 -32.53
N LEU A 23 1.07 -13.57 -33.38
CA LEU A 23 -0.36 -13.53 -33.05
C LEU A 23 -0.94 -14.92 -32.76
N HIS A 24 -0.12 -15.96 -32.94
CA HIS A 24 -0.43 -17.34 -32.58
C HIS A 24 0.77 -17.96 -31.89
N LEU A 25 0.56 -18.42 -30.67
CA LEU A 25 1.54 -19.16 -29.90
C LEU A 25 1.13 -20.63 -29.78
N PRO A 26 2.03 -21.59 -30.06
CA PRO A 26 1.77 -22.99 -29.78
C PRO A 26 1.70 -23.21 -28.26
N PRO A 27 0.85 -24.11 -27.74
CA PRO A 27 0.70 -24.35 -26.29
C PRO A 27 2.01 -24.70 -25.58
N SER A 28 2.97 -25.33 -26.26
CA SER A 28 4.30 -25.67 -25.72
C SER A 28 5.25 -24.48 -25.57
N SER A 29 4.91 -23.31 -26.12
CA SER A 29 5.80 -22.14 -26.07
C SER A 29 5.66 -21.31 -24.80
N TYR A 30 4.62 -21.54 -24.00
CA TYR A 30 4.39 -20.81 -22.76
C TYR A 30 3.81 -21.68 -21.65
N SER A 31 4.06 -21.28 -20.39
CA SER A 31 3.47 -21.87 -19.20
C SER A 31 2.88 -20.78 -18.31
N LEU A 32 1.60 -20.88 -17.97
CA LEU A 32 0.92 -19.96 -17.07
C LEU A 32 1.11 -20.39 -15.61
N SER A 33 1.44 -19.43 -14.75
CA SER A 33 1.48 -19.58 -13.29
C SER A 33 0.13 -19.20 -12.66
N LEU A 34 0.12 -18.94 -11.34
CA LEU A 34 -1.06 -18.42 -10.65
C LEU A 34 -1.43 -17.00 -11.13
N PRO A 35 -2.72 -16.63 -11.08
CA PRO A 35 -3.17 -15.29 -11.45
C PRO A 35 -2.61 -14.26 -10.47
N ILE A 36 -2.03 -13.18 -11.00
CA ILE A 36 -1.46 -12.07 -10.21
C ILE A 36 -2.47 -10.92 -10.04
N ALA A 37 -3.46 -10.80 -10.93
CA ALA A 37 -4.53 -9.82 -10.78
C ALA A 37 -5.84 -10.31 -11.44
N ARG A 38 -6.98 -9.94 -10.85
CA ARG A 38 -8.32 -10.22 -11.41
C ARG A 38 -9.09 -8.91 -11.55
N GLY A 39 -9.28 -8.48 -12.79
CA GLY A 39 -10.14 -7.35 -13.15
C GLY A 39 -11.53 -7.80 -13.57
N SER A 40 -12.41 -6.82 -13.79
CA SER A 40 -13.78 -7.07 -14.28
C SER A 40 -13.84 -7.55 -15.74
N GLU A 41 -12.82 -7.23 -16.53
CA GLU A 41 -12.77 -7.54 -17.98
C GLU A 41 -11.66 -8.53 -18.35
N SER A 42 -10.73 -8.81 -17.43
CA SER A 42 -9.61 -9.72 -17.70
C SER A 42 -8.99 -10.27 -16.42
N VAL A 43 -8.28 -11.39 -16.55
CA VAL A 43 -7.41 -11.95 -15.51
C VAL A 43 -5.97 -11.89 -16.00
N VAL A 44 -5.07 -11.37 -15.18
CA VAL A 44 -3.64 -11.29 -15.48
C VAL A 44 -2.90 -12.40 -14.75
N TYR A 45 -2.04 -13.12 -15.47
CA TYR A 45 -1.22 -14.19 -14.96
C TYR A 45 0.26 -13.84 -15.11
N GLU A 46 1.08 -14.30 -14.18
CA GLU A 46 2.50 -14.47 -14.46
C GLU A 46 2.67 -15.69 -15.38
N ALA A 47 3.61 -15.62 -16.33
CA ALA A 47 3.92 -16.74 -17.20
C ALA A 47 5.39 -16.75 -17.64
N ILE A 48 5.82 -17.88 -18.18
CA ILE A 48 7.09 -18.02 -18.89
C ILE A 48 6.78 -18.23 -20.36
N LEU A 49 7.32 -17.39 -21.24
CA LEU A 49 7.25 -17.50 -22.69
C LEU A 49 8.67 -17.70 -23.24
N ARG A 50 8.94 -18.88 -23.82
CA ARG A 50 10.27 -19.24 -24.37
C ARG A 50 11.44 -18.94 -23.40
N GLY A 51 11.24 -19.27 -22.12
CA GLY A 51 12.24 -19.07 -21.06
C GLY A 51 12.34 -17.65 -20.50
N ARG A 52 11.49 -16.71 -20.95
CA ARG A 52 11.42 -15.34 -20.41
C ARG A 52 10.14 -15.13 -19.61
N LYS A 53 10.25 -14.45 -18.47
CA LYS A 53 9.11 -14.06 -17.66
C LYS A 53 8.29 -12.98 -18.38
N VAL A 54 6.97 -13.15 -18.41
CA VAL A 54 6.00 -12.28 -19.11
C VAL A 54 4.72 -12.15 -18.29
N ALA A 55 3.96 -11.09 -18.53
CA ALA A 55 2.61 -10.92 -17.99
C ALA A 55 1.56 -11.31 -19.04
N VAL A 56 0.58 -12.14 -18.69
CA VAL A 56 -0.46 -12.63 -19.61
C VAL A 56 -1.81 -12.09 -19.22
N LYS A 57 -2.35 -11.15 -20.00
CA LYS A 57 -3.72 -10.64 -19.86
C LYS A 57 -4.66 -11.56 -20.65
N LYS A 58 -5.51 -12.30 -19.92
CA LYS A 58 -6.57 -13.14 -20.48
C LYS A 58 -7.92 -12.42 -20.35
N PRO A 59 -8.47 -11.84 -21.42
CA PRO A 59 -9.78 -11.19 -21.40
C PRO A 59 -10.91 -12.18 -21.09
N ILE A 60 -11.96 -11.68 -20.44
CA ILE A 60 -13.22 -12.38 -20.25
C ILE A 60 -14.10 -12.07 -21.48
N LEU A 61 -14.22 -13.05 -22.37
CA LEU A 61 -14.96 -12.90 -23.62
C LEU A 61 -16.29 -13.66 -23.53
N ALA A 62 -17.40 -12.93 -23.33
CA ALA A 62 -18.74 -13.50 -23.23
C ALA A 62 -19.58 -13.24 -24.49
N THR A 63 -19.33 -12.15 -25.19
CA THR A 63 -20.12 -11.69 -26.34
C THR A 63 -19.27 -11.49 -27.60
N SER A 64 -19.93 -11.34 -28.75
CA SER A 64 -19.27 -10.95 -30.01
C SER A 64 -18.57 -9.59 -29.88
N ASP A 65 -19.19 -8.66 -29.15
CA ASP A 65 -18.68 -7.31 -28.95
C ASP A 65 -17.40 -7.32 -28.12
N ASP A 66 -17.28 -8.20 -27.13
CA ASP A 66 -16.05 -8.36 -26.36
C ASP A 66 -14.90 -8.89 -27.23
N LEU A 67 -15.23 -9.78 -28.17
CA LEU A 67 -14.26 -10.29 -29.13
C LEU A 67 -13.85 -9.21 -30.16
N ASP A 68 -14.78 -8.35 -30.58
CA ASP A 68 -14.49 -7.18 -31.43
C ASP A 68 -13.55 -6.20 -30.71
N LYS A 69 -13.80 -5.92 -29.43
CA LYS A 69 -12.91 -5.09 -28.59
C LYS A 69 -11.52 -5.69 -28.47
N PHE A 70 -11.41 -7.01 -28.22
CA PHE A 70 -10.11 -7.69 -28.19
C PHE A 70 -9.32 -7.49 -29.49
N HIS A 71 -9.97 -7.69 -30.64
CA HIS A 71 -9.31 -7.53 -31.93
C HIS A 71 -8.91 -6.09 -32.23
N LYS A 72 -9.72 -5.12 -31.79
CA LYS A 72 -9.41 -3.69 -31.90
C LYS A 72 -8.23 -3.29 -31.02
N GLU A 73 -8.20 -3.71 -29.75
CA GLU A 73 -7.07 -3.51 -28.85
C GLU A 73 -5.80 -4.15 -29.44
N LEU A 74 -5.90 -5.38 -29.97
CA LEU A 74 -4.78 -6.05 -30.62
C LEU A 74 -4.26 -5.28 -31.85
N GLN A 75 -5.14 -4.73 -32.68
CA GLN A 75 -4.74 -3.92 -33.84
C GLN A 75 -4.00 -2.66 -33.44
N LEU A 76 -4.41 -2.01 -32.34
CA LEU A 76 -3.72 -0.86 -31.79
C LEU A 76 -2.34 -1.28 -31.26
N LEU A 77 -2.30 -2.24 -30.34
CA LEU A 77 -1.07 -2.72 -29.71
C LEU A 77 -0.01 -3.19 -30.72
N CYS A 78 -0.43 -3.81 -31.84
CA CYS A 78 0.50 -4.23 -32.89
C CYS A 78 1.23 -3.09 -33.61
N LYS A 79 0.76 -1.85 -33.47
CA LYS A 79 1.33 -0.65 -34.09
C LYS A 79 2.13 0.22 -33.10
N LEU A 80 2.04 -0.07 -31.81
CA LEU A 80 2.72 0.71 -30.78
C LEU A 80 4.13 0.18 -30.54
N ASP A 81 5.10 1.08 -30.59
CA ASP A 81 6.51 0.81 -30.32
C ASP A 81 7.14 2.08 -29.72
N HIS A 82 7.14 2.15 -28.39
CA HIS A 82 7.68 3.27 -27.64
C HIS A 82 8.16 2.78 -26.26
N PRO A 83 9.32 3.24 -25.75
CA PRO A 83 9.90 2.73 -24.50
C PRO A 83 9.06 3.02 -23.25
N GLY A 84 8.16 4.01 -23.30
CA GLY A 84 7.21 4.32 -22.22
C GLY A 84 5.82 3.69 -22.38
N VAL A 85 5.65 2.74 -23.29
CA VAL A 85 4.39 2.01 -23.52
C VAL A 85 4.61 0.53 -23.20
N ALA A 86 3.67 -0.08 -22.48
CA ALA A 86 3.72 -1.50 -22.11
C ALA A 86 3.82 -2.38 -23.37
N LYS A 87 4.91 -3.13 -23.48
CA LYS A 87 5.29 -3.79 -24.72
C LYS A 87 4.61 -5.14 -24.91
N LEU A 88 3.79 -5.25 -25.96
CA LEU A 88 3.19 -6.53 -26.38
C LEU A 88 4.26 -7.39 -27.07
N VAL A 89 4.65 -8.49 -26.44
CA VAL A 89 5.66 -9.43 -26.98
C VAL A 89 5.03 -10.52 -27.83
N ALA A 90 3.79 -10.90 -27.55
CA ALA A 90 3.04 -11.88 -28.31
C ALA A 90 1.53 -11.77 -28.03
N ALA A 91 0.72 -12.39 -28.88
CA ALA A 91 -0.69 -12.62 -28.61
C ALA A 91 -1.07 -14.06 -29.02
N HIS A 92 -2.14 -14.57 -28.42
CA HIS A 92 -2.84 -15.76 -28.90
C HIS A 92 -4.23 -15.31 -29.35
N ALA A 93 -4.41 -15.05 -30.64
CA ALA A 93 -5.65 -14.54 -31.22
C ALA A 93 -6.48 -15.66 -31.87
N ARG A 94 -6.69 -16.75 -31.12
CA ARG A 94 -7.46 -17.94 -31.53
C ARG A 94 -8.28 -18.53 -30.36
N PRO A 95 -9.44 -19.14 -30.65
CA PRO A 95 -10.17 -19.94 -29.68
C PRO A 95 -9.35 -21.16 -29.20
N PRO A 96 -9.60 -21.65 -27.97
CA PRO A 96 -10.53 -21.11 -26.98
C PRO A 96 -9.91 -20.04 -26.07
N ASN A 97 -8.61 -19.74 -26.20
CA ASN A 97 -7.84 -19.01 -25.20
C ASN A 97 -7.21 -17.73 -25.76
N TYR A 98 -8.04 -16.70 -25.95
CA TYR A 98 -7.54 -15.37 -26.35
C TYR A 98 -6.68 -14.76 -25.25
N MET A 99 -5.47 -14.30 -25.58
CA MET A 99 -4.48 -13.80 -24.61
C MET A 99 -3.56 -12.75 -25.21
N PHE A 100 -3.16 -11.77 -24.40
CA PHE A 100 -2.06 -10.85 -24.68
C PHE A 100 -0.87 -11.19 -23.77
N PHE A 101 0.34 -11.19 -24.32
CA PHE A 101 1.58 -11.43 -23.58
C PHE A 101 2.40 -10.13 -23.62
N PHE A 102 2.60 -9.53 -22.46
CA PHE A 102 3.39 -8.31 -22.28
C PHE A 102 4.74 -8.63 -21.64
N GLU A 103 5.72 -7.74 -21.80
CA GLU A 103 6.89 -7.75 -20.92
C GLU A 103 6.45 -7.71 -19.46
N PHE A 104 7.19 -8.39 -18.59
CA PHE A 104 6.89 -8.39 -17.16
C PHE A 104 7.55 -7.18 -16.50
N TYR A 105 6.77 -6.46 -15.70
CA TYR A 105 7.21 -5.24 -15.00
C TYR A 105 7.23 -5.54 -13.50
N GLU A 106 8.43 -5.48 -12.89
CA GLU A 106 8.72 -6.05 -11.56
C GLU A 106 7.96 -5.38 -10.41
N PHE A 107 7.72 -4.07 -10.52
CA PHE A 107 7.10 -3.27 -9.46
C PHE A 107 5.58 -3.09 -9.65
N GLY A 108 4.96 -3.81 -10.59
CA GLY A 108 3.53 -3.72 -10.81
C GLY A 108 3.10 -2.34 -11.30
N ASN A 109 1.99 -1.80 -10.77
CA ASN A 109 1.44 -0.51 -11.19
C ASN A 109 1.71 0.61 -10.17
N LEU A 110 1.72 1.85 -10.66
CA LEU A 110 2.03 3.06 -9.89
C LEU A 110 1.04 3.27 -8.74
N ALA A 111 -0.25 2.94 -8.89
CA ALA A 111 -1.21 3.07 -7.80
C ALA A 111 -0.88 2.15 -6.61
N ALA A 112 -0.49 0.91 -6.87
CA ALA A 112 -0.07 -0.02 -5.82
C ALA A 112 1.22 0.46 -5.14
N GLN A 113 2.17 0.98 -5.90
CA GLN A 113 3.40 1.54 -5.34
C GLN A 113 3.12 2.72 -4.42
N LEU A 114 2.26 3.66 -4.83
CA LEU A 114 1.92 4.82 -4.01
C LEU A 114 1.11 4.46 -2.75
N HIS A 115 0.10 3.60 -2.88
CA HIS A 115 -0.92 3.43 -1.83
C HIS A 115 -0.82 2.14 -1.02
N VAL A 116 -0.15 1.10 -1.56
CA VAL A 116 0.04 -0.19 -0.88
C VAL A 116 1.47 -0.27 -0.34
N GLU A 117 2.46 -0.02 -1.19
CA GLU A 117 3.87 -0.03 -0.80
C GLU A 117 4.32 1.30 -0.15
N GLN A 118 3.44 2.30 -0.09
CA GLN A 118 3.70 3.63 0.48
C GLN A 118 4.96 4.31 -0.08
N TRP A 119 5.22 4.09 -1.37
CA TRP A 119 6.35 4.67 -2.06
C TRP A 119 6.22 6.20 -2.14
N SER A 120 7.20 6.90 -1.57
CA SER A 120 7.29 8.37 -1.57
C SER A 120 8.46 8.82 -2.47
N PRO A 121 8.24 9.05 -3.78
CA PRO A 121 9.30 9.46 -4.69
C PRO A 121 9.82 10.87 -4.39
N SER A 122 11.13 11.08 -4.60
CA SER A 122 11.71 12.42 -4.61
C SER A 122 11.17 13.27 -5.77
N THR A 123 11.20 14.60 -5.64
CA THR A 123 10.80 15.55 -6.70
C THR A 123 11.42 15.21 -8.06
N HIS A 124 12.73 14.98 -8.10
CA HIS A 124 13.43 14.53 -9.31
C HIS A 124 12.84 13.24 -9.90
N LYS A 125 12.49 12.25 -9.06
CA LYS A 125 11.89 11.01 -9.53
C LYS A 125 10.47 11.24 -10.06
N VAL A 126 9.70 12.14 -9.44
CA VAL A 126 8.39 12.56 -9.94
C VAL A 126 8.51 13.23 -11.31
N LEU A 127 9.49 14.11 -11.50
CA LEU A 127 9.76 14.76 -12.79
C LEU A 127 10.18 13.75 -13.86
N ASP A 128 11.06 12.80 -13.53
CA ASP A 128 11.50 11.73 -14.42
C ASP A 128 10.32 10.86 -14.90
N VAL A 129 9.48 10.42 -13.96
CA VAL A 129 8.27 9.63 -14.26
C VAL A 129 7.29 10.45 -15.10
N SER A 130 7.06 11.71 -14.73
CA SER A 130 6.14 12.61 -15.44
C SER A 130 6.59 12.89 -16.88
N SER A 131 7.89 13.16 -17.09
CA SER A 131 8.47 13.42 -18.42
C SER A 131 8.35 12.20 -19.33
N LYS A 132 8.65 10.99 -18.82
CA LYS A 132 8.52 9.74 -19.59
C LYS A 132 7.09 9.39 -19.92
N LEU A 133 6.16 9.58 -18.99
CA LEU A 133 4.73 9.38 -19.23
C LEU A 133 4.19 10.39 -20.25
N ALA A 134 4.59 11.66 -20.16
CA ALA A 134 4.23 12.70 -21.13
C ALA A 134 4.74 12.35 -22.55
N LYS A 135 5.98 11.85 -22.68
CA LYS A 135 6.55 11.38 -23.95
C LYS A 135 5.78 10.19 -24.53
N ALA A 136 5.33 9.25 -23.70
CA ALA A 136 4.48 8.14 -24.14
C ALA A 136 3.11 8.62 -24.65
N LEU A 137 2.48 9.59 -23.98
CA LEU A 137 1.19 10.14 -24.40
C LEU A 137 1.31 11.02 -25.66
N GLN A 138 2.37 11.82 -25.78
CA GLN A 138 2.72 12.55 -27.01
C GLN A 138 2.85 11.60 -28.21
N TYR A 139 3.53 10.47 -28.03
CA TYR A 139 3.67 9.44 -29.05
C TYR A 139 2.31 8.91 -29.53
N LEU A 140 1.40 8.57 -28.61
CA LEU A 140 0.05 8.13 -28.96
C LEU A 140 -0.72 9.21 -29.73
N HIS A 141 -0.65 10.46 -29.26
CA HIS A 141 -1.37 11.58 -29.87
C HIS A 141 -0.86 11.90 -31.28
N THR A 142 0.43 11.74 -31.52
CA THR A 142 1.06 11.86 -32.85
C THR A 142 0.55 10.80 -33.82
N LEU A 143 0.29 9.59 -33.33
CA LEU A 143 -0.38 8.52 -34.10
C LEU A 143 -1.89 8.74 -34.25
N GLY A 144 -2.43 9.82 -33.69
CA GLY A 144 -3.85 10.12 -33.70
C GLY A 144 -4.67 9.20 -32.78
N ILE A 145 -4.04 8.61 -31.75
CA ILE A 145 -4.67 7.73 -30.77
C ILE A 145 -4.91 8.53 -29.48
N VAL A 146 -6.08 8.41 -28.88
CA VAL A 146 -6.41 8.95 -27.55
C VAL A 146 -6.53 7.77 -26.59
N HIS A 147 -5.86 7.82 -25.44
CA HIS A 147 -5.79 6.70 -24.49
C HIS A 147 -7.11 6.51 -23.73
N ARG A 148 -7.68 7.60 -23.21
CA ARG A 148 -8.99 7.70 -22.54
C ARG A 148 -9.09 7.07 -21.14
N ASP A 149 -8.04 6.43 -20.65
CA ASP A 149 -7.99 5.83 -19.31
C ASP A 149 -6.61 6.03 -18.63
N VAL A 150 -6.08 7.25 -18.68
CA VAL A 150 -4.79 7.57 -18.02
C VAL A 150 -5.02 7.68 -16.52
N LYS A 151 -4.36 6.83 -15.72
CA LYS A 151 -4.41 6.82 -14.25
C LYS A 151 -3.24 5.98 -13.70
N PRO A 152 -2.83 6.14 -12.43
CA PRO A 152 -1.72 5.39 -11.87
C PRO A 152 -1.88 3.85 -11.92
N ALA A 153 -3.12 3.35 -11.85
CA ALA A 153 -3.38 1.91 -12.00
C ALA A 153 -3.03 1.34 -13.39
N ASN A 154 -2.94 2.21 -14.41
CA ASN A 154 -2.58 1.88 -15.78
C ASN A 154 -1.14 2.28 -16.14
N VAL A 155 -0.32 2.67 -15.17
CA VAL A 155 1.11 2.96 -15.37
C VAL A 155 1.92 1.88 -14.66
N LEU A 156 2.60 1.02 -15.41
CA LEU A 156 3.45 -0.05 -14.87
C LEU A 156 4.87 0.46 -14.62
N LEU A 157 5.56 -0.10 -13.62
CA LEU A 157 6.94 0.26 -13.29
C LEU A 157 7.90 -0.91 -13.53
N ASP A 158 8.96 -0.68 -14.32
CA ASP A 158 10.04 -1.65 -14.52
C ASP A 158 11.05 -1.66 -13.36
N GLY A 159 12.03 -2.57 -13.43
CA GLY A 159 13.11 -2.71 -12.44
C GLY A 159 13.89 -1.42 -12.08
N ASN A 160 13.80 -0.36 -12.88
CA ASN A 160 14.42 0.94 -12.61
C ASN A 160 13.39 2.01 -12.16
N LEU A 161 12.19 1.56 -11.77
CA LEU A 161 11.02 2.36 -11.45
C LEU A 161 10.65 3.32 -12.59
N GLN A 162 10.81 2.90 -13.85
CA GLN A 162 10.45 3.71 -15.00
C GLN A 162 9.02 3.40 -15.47
N PRO A 163 8.25 4.41 -15.90
CA PRO A 163 6.84 4.23 -16.22
C PRO A 163 6.62 3.67 -17.62
N HIS A 164 5.66 2.73 -17.70
CA HIS A 164 5.18 2.11 -18.92
C HIS A 164 3.65 2.17 -18.95
N LEU A 165 3.08 2.99 -19.84
CA LEU A 165 1.64 3.14 -19.99
C LEU A 165 1.01 1.86 -20.54
N ALA A 166 0.01 1.35 -19.84
CA ALA A 166 -0.66 0.09 -20.10
C ALA A 166 -2.19 0.26 -20.24
N ASP A 167 -2.86 -0.83 -20.61
CA ASP A 167 -4.31 -0.96 -20.76
C ASP A 167 -4.95 -0.08 -21.85
N PHE A 168 -4.91 -0.59 -23.09
CA PHE A 168 -5.41 0.11 -24.28
C PHE A 168 -6.86 -0.26 -24.63
N GLY A 169 -7.60 -0.88 -23.69
CA GLY A 169 -8.97 -1.36 -23.94
C GLY A 169 -9.98 -0.26 -24.33
N LEU A 170 -9.74 0.98 -23.89
CA LEU A 170 -10.55 2.16 -24.25
C LEU A 170 -9.95 3.02 -25.37
N ALA A 171 -8.71 2.78 -25.75
CA ALA A 171 -7.99 3.62 -26.69
C ALA A 171 -8.65 3.64 -28.07
N GLU A 172 -8.64 4.79 -28.73
CA GLU A 172 -9.34 4.98 -30.00
C GLU A 172 -8.64 6.02 -30.89
N TYR A 173 -8.76 5.85 -32.21
CA TYR A 173 -8.30 6.85 -33.17
C TYR A 173 -9.21 8.08 -33.20
N LYS A 174 -8.62 9.27 -33.24
CA LYS A 174 -9.32 10.56 -33.32
C LYS A 174 -10.39 10.60 -34.42
N THR A 175 -10.12 9.96 -35.56
CA THR A 175 -11.06 9.88 -36.71
C THR A 175 -12.34 9.12 -36.39
N ASN A 176 -12.27 8.14 -35.48
CA ASN A 176 -13.38 7.26 -35.15
C ASN A 176 -14.22 7.78 -33.98
N LEU A 177 -13.69 8.71 -33.17
CA LEU A 177 -14.36 9.22 -31.97
C LEU A 177 -15.74 9.82 -32.28
N LYS A 178 -15.92 10.50 -33.41
CA LYS A 178 -17.23 11.05 -33.82
C LYS A 178 -18.28 9.97 -34.13
N GLN A 179 -17.84 8.85 -34.72
CA GLN A 179 -18.72 7.73 -35.09
C GLN A 179 -19.06 6.86 -33.86
N VAL A 180 -18.11 6.71 -32.95
CA VAL A 180 -18.27 5.95 -31.69
C VAL A 180 -19.16 6.69 -30.68
N CYS A 181 -19.13 8.03 -30.64
CA CYS A 181 -20.01 8.81 -29.76
C CYS A 181 -21.47 8.91 -30.25
N THR A 182 -21.74 8.68 -31.55
CA THR A 182 -23.09 8.74 -32.13
C THR A 182 -23.85 7.41 -32.06
N GLN A 183 -23.14 6.28 -31.95
CA GLN A 183 -23.72 4.97 -31.66
C GLN A 183 -23.65 4.73 -30.15
N ASN A 184 -24.81 4.81 -29.46
CA ASN A 184 -25.04 4.55 -28.03
C ASN A 184 -23.79 4.39 -27.14
N TRP A 185 -23.62 5.27 -26.15
CA TRP A 185 -22.55 5.25 -25.12
C TRP A 185 -22.37 3.88 -24.41
N THR A 186 -23.32 2.95 -24.56
CA THR A 186 -23.26 1.55 -24.13
C THR A 186 -22.21 0.70 -24.86
N SER A 187 -21.83 1.04 -26.09
CA SER A 187 -20.93 0.25 -26.96
C SER A 187 -19.47 0.72 -26.93
N ILE A 188 -19.17 1.79 -26.20
CA ILE A 188 -17.89 2.53 -26.22
C ILE A 188 -16.73 1.82 -25.47
N GLY A 189 -16.98 0.64 -24.89
CA GLY A 189 -16.12 0.09 -23.85
C GLY A 189 -16.36 0.89 -22.57
N LYS A 190 -16.80 0.20 -21.52
CA LYS A 190 -16.89 0.79 -20.20
C LYS A 190 -15.45 0.85 -19.68
N PRO A 191 -15.02 1.90 -18.97
CA PRO A 191 -13.70 1.88 -18.33
C PRO A 191 -13.54 0.59 -17.52
N THR A 192 -12.33 0.03 -17.51
CA THR A 192 -12.04 -1.24 -16.84
C THR A 192 -12.50 -1.16 -15.37
N GLY A 193 -13.65 -1.78 -15.09
CA GLY A 193 -14.42 -1.54 -13.86
C GLY A 193 -15.91 -1.84 -13.96
N GLY A 194 -16.30 -2.86 -14.76
CA GLY A 194 -17.69 -3.22 -15.05
C GLY A 194 -18.66 -3.11 -13.87
N PHE A 195 -19.93 -2.77 -14.18
CA PHE A 195 -21.06 -2.35 -13.34
C PHE A 195 -21.28 -3.12 -12.02
N HIS A 196 -20.31 -3.01 -11.12
CA HIS A 196 -20.36 -3.44 -9.73
C HIS A 196 -19.86 -2.25 -8.91
N LYS A 197 -20.70 -1.81 -7.96
CA LYS A 197 -20.50 -0.64 -7.08
C LYS A 197 -19.12 -0.50 -6.41
N ARG A 198 -18.25 -1.51 -6.46
CA ARG A 198 -16.94 -1.55 -5.78
C ARG A 198 -15.76 -1.02 -6.62
N ASN A 199 -15.86 -1.01 -7.96
CA ASN A 199 -14.79 -0.48 -8.84
C ASN A 199 -15.19 0.81 -9.59
N MET A 200 -16.42 1.28 -9.39
CA MET A 200 -16.99 2.46 -10.07
C MET A 200 -16.34 3.79 -9.66
N VAL A 201 -15.56 3.81 -8.58
CA VAL A 201 -15.01 5.05 -8.03
C VAL A 201 -13.62 5.35 -8.60
N GLY A 202 -12.88 4.32 -9.03
CA GLY A 202 -11.45 4.43 -9.36
C GLY A 202 -11.15 5.23 -10.62
N THR A 203 -11.90 5.09 -11.73
CA THR A 203 -11.58 5.85 -12.96
C THR A 203 -12.20 7.25 -12.99
N PHE A 204 -13.35 7.45 -12.34
CA PHE A 204 -14.12 8.71 -12.45
C PHE A 204 -13.33 9.93 -11.95
N ILE A 205 -12.54 9.76 -10.90
CA ILE A 205 -11.71 10.83 -10.32
C ILE A 205 -10.57 11.29 -11.25
N TYR A 206 -10.31 10.59 -12.36
CA TYR A 206 -9.32 11.02 -13.36
C TYR A 206 -9.96 11.62 -14.62
N MET A 207 -11.30 11.57 -14.74
CA MET A 207 -11.98 11.98 -15.98
C MET A 207 -12.10 13.50 -16.11
N ALA A 208 -11.87 13.99 -17.33
CA ALA A 208 -12.02 15.40 -17.65
C ALA A 208 -13.51 15.85 -17.66
N PRO A 209 -13.82 17.12 -17.36
CA PRO A 209 -15.19 17.65 -17.32
C PRO A 209 -16.01 17.37 -18.59
N GLU A 210 -15.41 17.47 -19.77
CA GLU A 210 -16.09 17.18 -21.04
C GLU A 210 -16.42 15.69 -21.21
N VAL A 211 -15.58 14.80 -20.68
CA VAL A 211 -15.83 13.35 -20.69
C VAL A 211 -16.99 13.01 -19.74
N LEU A 212 -17.02 13.63 -18.57
CA LEU A 212 -18.11 13.48 -17.60
C LEU A 212 -19.45 14.03 -18.15
N ARG A 213 -19.41 15.09 -18.95
CA ARG A 213 -20.57 15.60 -19.71
C ARG A 213 -20.98 14.72 -20.89
N LYS A 214 -20.23 13.65 -21.17
CA LYS A 214 -20.41 12.74 -22.32
C LYS A 214 -20.21 13.43 -23.67
N ASP A 215 -19.41 14.48 -23.71
CA ASP A 215 -18.91 15.02 -24.97
C ASP A 215 -17.89 14.05 -25.59
N ILE A 216 -17.51 14.34 -26.83
CA ILE A 216 -16.48 13.59 -27.54
C ILE A 216 -15.13 13.85 -26.86
N PRO A 217 -14.46 12.83 -26.29
CA PRO A 217 -13.13 13.01 -25.71
C PRO A 217 -12.13 13.41 -26.78
N THR A 218 -11.07 14.11 -26.37
CA THR A 218 -9.97 14.50 -27.25
C THR A 218 -8.64 14.16 -26.57
N GLU A 219 -7.52 14.40 -27.25
CA GLU A 219 -6.19 14.41 -26.63
C GLU A 219 -6.14 15.21 -25.32
N LYS A 220 -6.92 16.29 -25.22
CA LYS A 220 -6.94 17.17 -24.05
C LYS A 220 -7.59 16.51 -22.84
N SER A 221 -8.38 15.46 -23.04
CA SER A 221 -8.93 14.65 -21.95
C SER A 221 -7.81 13.80 -21.31
N ASP A 222 -6.87 13.27 -22.09
CA ASP A 222 -5.68 12.59 -21.55
C ASP A 222 -4.75 13.56 -20.80
N VAL A 223 -4.64 14.81 -21.27
CA VAL A 223 -3.87 15.88 -20.58
C VAL A 223 -4.43 16.17 -19.18
N TYR A 224 -5.76 16.21 -19.06
CA TYR A 224 -6.42 16.37 -17.76
C TYR A 224 -6.08 15.20 -16.82
N SER A 225 -6.29 13.98 -17.29
CA SER A 225 -6.03 12.77 -16.50
C SER A 225 -4.55 12.62 -16.11
N PHE A 226 -3.63 13.05 -16.99
CA PHE A 226 -2.21 13.17 -16.69
C PHE A 226 -1.95 14.15 -15.55
N GLY A 227 -2.53 15.36 -15.58
CA GLY A 227 -2.37 16.35 -14.52
C GLY A 227 -2.83 15.83 -13.15
N ILE A 228 -3.98 15.14 -13.11
CA ILE A 228 -4.49 14.49 -11.89
C ILE A 228 -3.51 13.42 -11.39
N SER A 229 -3.00 12.57 -12.29
CA SER A 229 -2.07 11.49 -11.94
C SER A 229 -0.73 12.00 -11.43
N VAL A 230 -0.20 13.10 -12.00
CA VAL A 230 1.04 13.74 -11.54
C VAL A 230 0.84 14.39 -10.17
N ASN A 231 -0.33 15.00 -9.90
CA ASN A 231 -0.63 15.53 -8.57
C ASN A 231 -0.67 14.42 -7.52
N GLU A 232 -1.30 13.29 -7.81
CA GLU A 232 -1.32 12.11 -6.93
C GLU A 232 0.08 11.53 -6.71
N LEU A 233 0.92 11.51 -7.75
CA LEU A 233 2.32 11.10 -7.64
C LEU A 233 3.14 12.03 -6.73
N LEU A 234 2.84 13.32 -6.71
CA LEU A 234 3.47 14.30 -5.81
C LEU A 234 2.98 14.19 -4.37
N THR A 235 1.68 14.00 -4.17
CA THR A 235 1.08 14.03 -2.84
C THR A 235 1.09 12.66 -2.16
N GLY A 236 1.18 11.57 -2.92
CA GLY A 236 0.91 10.21 -2.42
C GLY A 236 -0.56 10.01 -2.02
N VAL A 237 -1.44 10.94 -2.39
CA VAL A 237 -2.82 11.02 -1.91
C VAL A 237 -3.79 10.86 -3.07
N VAL A 238 -4.75 9.96 -2.92
CA VAL A 238 -5.78 9.68 -3.93
C VAL A 238 -6.52 10.98 -4.31
N PRO A 239 -6.78 11.25 -5.60
CA PRO A 239 -7.42 12.49 -6.02
C PRO A 239 -8.75 12.74 -5.32
N TYR A 240 -8.94 14.01 -4.98
CA TYR A 240 -10.08 14.52 -4.24
C TYR A 240 -10.20 14.00 -2.81
N THR A 241 -9.24 13.31 -2.19
CA THR A 241 -9.31 13.10 -0.73
C THR A 241 -8.85 14.37 0.01
N ASP A 242 -9.55 14.74 1.07
CA ASP A 242 -9.38 16.04 1.74
C ASP A 242 -8.02 16.12 2.47
N LEU A 243 -7.16 17.06 2.07
CA LEU A 243 -5.78 17.21 2.55
C LEU A 243 -5.69 18.07 3.85
N ARG A 244 -6.77 18.15 4.64
CA ARG A 244 -6.77 18.78 5.98
C ARG A 244 -7.26 17.90 7.11
N THR A 245 -7.49 16.62 6.87
CA THR A 245 -7.92 15.69 7.88
C THR A 245 -7.58 14.27 7.41
N GLU A 246 -6.41 13.75 7.79
CA GLU A 246 -6.14 12.31 7.69
C GLU A 246 -7.05 11.47 8.64
N ALA A 247 -7.90 12.16 9.41
CA ALA A 247 -9.08 11.64 10.13
C ALA A 247 -10.35 11.52 9.26
N GLN A 248 -10.31 12.05 8.03
CA GLN A 248 -11.42 12.12 7.10
C GLN A 248 -10.95 11.84 5.66
N ALA A 249 -10.13 10.82 5.47
CA ALA A 249 -10.15 10.05 4.23
C ALA A 249 -11.52 9.33 3.98
N HIS A 250 -12.53 9.68 4.79
CA HIS A 250 -13.95 9.44 4.61
C HIS A 250 -14.72 10.62 4.01
N THR A 251 -14.13 11.59 3.29
CA THR A 251 -14.96 12.74 2.83
C THR A 251 -14.69 13.31 1.44
N VAL A 252 -14.46 12.48 0.42
CA VAL A 252 -14.99 12.80 -0.95
C VAL A 252 -15.49 11.56 -1.71
N LEU A 253 -14.96 10.37 -1.44
CA LEU A 253 -15.52 9.13 -2.00
C LEU A 253 -16.64 8.53 -1.13
N GLU A 254 -16.74 8.95 0.14
CA GLU A 254 -17.85 8.61 1.05
C GLU A 254 -18.62 9.83 1.60
N MET A 255 -18.17 11.07 1.33
CA MET A 255 -19.09 12.20 1.41
C MET A 255 -20.07 12.06 0.26
N ASN A 256 -21.26 11.51 0.48
CA ASN A 256 -22.54 11.83 -0.18
C ASN A 256 -22.51 12.33 -1.64
N TYR A 257 -21.56 11.91 -2.47
CA TYR A 257 -21.36 12.32 -3.85
C TYR A 257 -21.61 11.08 -4.69
N THR A 258 -22.85 10.90 -5.09
CA THR A 258 -23.20 10.06 -6.23
C THR A 258 -22.38 10.50 -7.45
N GLU A 259 -22.20 9.61 -8.44
CA GLU A 259 -21.59 9.94 -9.74
C GLU A 259 -22.10 11.29 -10.30
N GLN A 260 -23.39 11.54 -10.13
CA GLN A 260 -24.06 12.77 -10.56
C GLN A 260 -23.57 14.00 -9.80
N GLN A 261 -23.36 13.89 -8.49
CA GLN A 261 -22.90 15.01 -7.68
C GLN A 261 -21.41 15.27 -7.92
N LEU A 262 -20.54 14.25 -8.04
CA LEU A 262 -19.11 14.47 -8.31
C LEU A 262 -18.95 15.06 -9.72
N THR A 263 -19.73 14.55 -10.67
CA THR A 263 -19.83 15.14 -12.01
C THR A 263 -20.27 16.60 -11.92
N ALA A 264 -21.32 16.91 -11.15
CA ALA A 264 -21.78 18.28 -10.97
C ALA A 264 -20.70 19.18 -10.34
N ALA A 265 -19.99 18.71 -9.32
CA ALA A 265 -18.93 19.49 -8.67
C ALA A 265 -17.74 19.74 -9.61
N VAL A 266 -17.27 18.73 -10.34
CA VAL A 266 -16.13 18.87 -11.27
C VAL A 266 -16.50 19.74 -12.49
N VAL A 267 -17.71 19.55 -13.02
CA VAL A 267 -18.18 20.20 -14.25
C VAL A 267 -18.73 21.61 -14.00
N SER A 268 -19.59 21.77 -13.00
CA SER A 268 -20.33 23.01 -12.73
C SER A 268 -19.64 23.87 -11.67
N GLU A 269 -19.03 23.26 -10.66
CA GLU A 269 -18.38 23.98 -9.54
C GLU A 269 -16.85 24.07 -9.71
N SER A 270 -16.30 23.52 -10.80
CA SER A 270 -14.87 23.49 -11.10
C SER A 270 -14.01 22.86 -9.99
N LEU A 271 -14.54 21.86 -9.27
CA LEU A 271 -13.82 21.14 -8.24
C LEU A 271 -12.55 20.48 -8.80
N ARG A 272 -11.43 20.66 -8.09
CA ARG A 272 -10.13 20.03 -8.40
C ARG A 272 -9.51 19.43 -7.13
N PRO A 273 -8.64 18.41 -7.24
CA PRO A 273 -7.91 17.89 -6.08
C PRO A 273 -7.07 18.98 -5.42
N LEU A 274 -6.78 18.83 -4.12
CA LEU A 274 -5.86 19.75 -3.48
C LEU A 274 -4.46 19.56 -4.07
N LEU A 275 -3.86 20.68 -4.49
CA LEU A 275 -2.50 20.73 -5.02
C LEU A 275 -1.48 20.46 -3.91
N ALA A 276 -0.34 19.87 -4.30
CA ALA A 276 0.82 19.74 -3.42
C ALA A 276 1.17 21.10 -2.78
N GLY A 277 1.14 21.14 -1.44
CA GLY A 277 1.37 22.36 -0.66
C GLY A 277 2.84 22.82 -0.67
N PRO A 278 3.11 24.06 -0.25
CA PRO A 278 4.48 24.63 -0.21
C PRO A 278 5.46 23.88 0.72
N ASN A 279 4.97 22.98 1.57
CA ASN A 279 5.77 22.19 2.50
C ASN A 279 6.51 21.00 1.85
N LEU A 280 6.17 20.64 0.60
CA LEU A 280 6.73 19.47 -0.11
C LEU A 280 8.01 19.78 -0.93
N ASN A 281 8.61 20.97 -0.82
CA ASN A 281 9.77 21.39 -1.63
C ASN A 281 9.57 21.17 -3.16
N VAL A 282 8.34 21.38 -3.65
CA VAL A 282 7.99 21.18 -5.07
C VAL A 282 8.21 22.47 -5.87
N PRO A 283 8.81 22.41 -7.08
CA PRO A 283 8.93 23.57 -7.95
C PRO A 283 7.56 24.20 -8.27
N VAL A 284 7.43 25.50 -8.07
CA VAL A 284 6.19 26.26 -8.33
C VAL A 284 5.74 26.12 -9.80
N SER A 285 6.71 26.01 -10.71
CA SER A 285 6.49 25.73 -12.13
C SER A 285 5.76 24.40 -12.37
N LEU A 286 6.11 23.34 -11.63
CA LEU A 286 5.44 22.03 -11.74
C LEU A 286 3.98 22.11 -11.26
N VAL A 287 3.74 22.79 -10.13
CA VAL A 287 2.38 23.01 -9.60
C VAL A 287 1.53 23.84 -10.58
N SER A 288 2.14 24.85 -11.21
CA SER A 288 1.50 25.66 -12.25
C SER A 288 1.17 24.83 -13.51
N LEU A 289 2.08 23.96 -13.93
CA LEU A 289 1.87 23.05 -15.06
C LEU A 289 0.69 22.11 -14.81
N ILE A 290 0.65 21.44 -13.64
CA ILE A 290 -0.47 20.58 -13.21
C ILE A 290 -1.78 21.37 -13.26
N SER A 291 -1.77 22.60 -12.75
CA SER A 291 -2.95 23.47 -12.72
C SER A 291 -3.50 23.78 -14.11
N ARG A 292 -2.63 23.94 -15.11
CA ARG A 292 -3.04 24.15 -16.51
C ARG A 292 -3.47 22.85 -17.20
N CYS A 293 -2.86 21.71 -16.84
CA CYS A 293 -3.24 20.41 -17.38
C CYS A 293 -4.71 20.06 -17.08
N TRP A 294 -5.23 20.44 -15.91
CA TRP A 294 -6.61 20.14 -15.51
C TRP A 294 -7.60 21.31 -15.67
N ASP A 295 -7.31 22.28 -16.54
CA ASP A 295 -8.21 23.40 -16.82
C ASP A 295 -9.62 22.92 -17.24
N ALA A 296 -10.66 23.66 -16.88
CA ALA A 296 -12.04 23.32 -17.24
C ALA A 296 -12.27 23.37 -18.75
N ASP A 297 -11.65 24.31 -19.46
CA ASP A 297 -11.69 24.40 -20.92
C ASP A 297 -10.56 23.54 -21.53
N PRO A 298 -10.89 22.49 -22.32
CA PRO A 298 -9.89 21.68 -23.00
C PRO A 298 -8.92 22.47 -23.87
N ARG A 299 -9.33 23.64 -24.40
CA ARG A 299 -8.51 24.50 -25.25
C ARG A 299 -7.42 25.25 -24.49
N SER A 300 -7.63 25.48 -23.19
CA SER A 300 -6.67 26.15 -22.30
C SER A 300 -5.57 25.20 -21.82
N ARG A 301 -5.81 23.89 -21.88
CA ARG A 301 -4.83 22.88 -21.48
C ARG A 301 -3.66 22.85 -22.47
N PRO A 302 -2.40 22.69 -22.02
CA PRO A 302 -1.24 22.58 -22.90
C PRO A 302 -1.28 21.32 -23.77
N SER A 303 -0.50 21.26 -24.84
CA SER A 303 -0.24 20.01 -25.56
C SER A 303 0.85 19.19 -24.84
N PHE A 304 1.00 17.90 -25.15
CA PHE A 304 2.13 17.15 -24.58
C PHE A 304 3.49 17.66 -25.09
N ASP A 305 3.55 18.27 -26.28
CA ASP A 305 4.75 18.98 -26.75
C ASP A 305 5.15 20.11 -25.79
N ASP A 306 4.19 20.95 -25.40
CA ASP A 306 4.41 22.04 -24.46
C ASP A 306 4.76 21.52 -23.06
N ILE A 307 4.06 20.48 -22.58
CA ILE A 307 4.29 19.84 -21.28
C ILE A 307 5.72 19.31 -21.18
N ILE A 308 6.21 18.63 -22.23
CA ILE A 308 7.55 18.04 -22.24
C ILE A 308 8.62 19.13 -22.19
N ILE A 309 8.48 20.20 -22.98
CA ILE A 309 9.41 21.33 -22.97
C ILE A 309 9.51 21.93 -21.56
N GLU A 310 8.37 22.11 -20.90
CA GLU A 310 8.33 22.68 -19.56
C GLU A 310 8.88 21.74 -18.49
N LEU A 311 8.54 20.44 -18.53
CA LEU A 311 9.10 19.44 -17.62
C LEU A 311 10.62 19.33 -17.75
N ASP A 312 11.13 19.28 -18.97
CA ASP A 312 12.57 19.21 -19.22
C ASP A 312 13.27 20.49 -18.70
N SER A 313 12.66 21.67 -18.89
CA SER A 313 13.16 22.94 -18.33
C SER A 313 13.17 22.94 -16.78
N ILE A 314 12.15 22.38 -16.14
CA ILE A 314 12.07 22.28 -14.68
C ILE A 314 13.15 21.33 -14.15
N MET A 315 13.38 20.21 -14.85
CA MET A 315 14.37 19.19 -14.49
C MET A 315 15.82 19.71 -14.64
N GLU A 316 16.08 20.56 -15.63
CA GLU A 316 17.35 21.27 -15.78
C GLU A 316 17.61 22.23 -14.62
N LEU A 317 16.62 23.04 -14.25
CA LEU A 317 16.72 23.97 -13.12
C LEU A 317 16.93 23.24 -11.78
N GLU A 318 16.23 22.14 -11.55
CA GLU A 318 16.44 21.29 -10.36
C GLU A 318 17.87 20.71 -10.34
N SER A 319 18.36 20.26 -11.49
CA SER A 319 19.73 19.74 -11.62
C SER A 319 20.81 20.80 -11.39
N GLU A 320 20.56 22.06 -11.78
CA GLU A 320 21.45 23.19 -11.53
C GLU A 320 21.47 23.59 -10.06
N LEU A 321 20.32 23.61 -9.37
CA LEU A 321 20.25 23.82 -7.93
C LEU A 321 21.05 22.76 -7.16
N MET A 322 20.91 21.49 -7.53
CA MET A 322 21.66 20.37 -6.93
C MET A 322 23.18 20.42 -7.23
N LYS A 323 23.60 21.10 -8.30
CA LYS A 323 25.02 21.34 -8.62
C LYS A 323 25.57 22.56 -7.88
N GLY A 324 24.77 23.62 -7.74
CA GLY A 324 25.13 24.83 -6.99
C GLY A 324 25.38 24.56 -5.50
N GLU A 325 24.62 23.65 -4.90
CA GLU A 325 24.83 23.20 -3.52
C GLU A 325 26.17 22.47 -3.31
N LYS A 326 26.77 21.87 -4.35
CA LYS A 326 28.07 21.20 -4.26
C LYS A 326 29.27 22.16 -4.37
N GLU A 327 29.10 23.37 -4.88
CA GLU A 327 30.19 24.37 -5.01
C GLU A 327 30.20 25.41 -3.88
N SER A 328 29.09 25.61 -3.17
CA SER A 328 28.98 26.56 -2.04
C SER A 328 29.59 26.08 -0.72
N ASP A 329 29.99 24.81 -0.63
CA ASP A 329 30.48 24.18 0.62
C ASP A 329 31.93 24.53 1.02
N LYS A 330 32.51 25.62 0.47
CA LYS A 330 33.87 26.07 0.81
C LYS A 330 33.99 27.40 1.55
N HIS A 331 32.95 28.21 1.72
CA HIS A 331 33.07 29.46 2.51
C HIS A 331 31.85 29.77 3.40
N SER A 332 31.99 29.37 4.67
CA SER A 332 31.44 29.93 5.91
C SER A 332 29.92 30.02 6.17
N VAL A 333 29.51 29.16 7.11
CA VAL A 333 28.73 29.44 8.35
C VAL A 333 27.19 29.48 8.28
N THR A 334 26.63 28.32 8.69
CA THR A 334 25.39 28.05 9.45
C THR A 334 24.03 28.46 8.89
N GLN A 335 23.33 27.51 8.26
CA GLN A 335 22.04 27.01 8.75
C GLN A 335 21.74 25.65 8.06
N GLY A 336 22.07 24.55 8.75
CA GLY A 336 21.94 23.20 8.20
C GLY A 336 20.47 22.76 8.11
N TYR A 337 20.01 22.49 6.88
CA TYR A 337 18.88 21.60 6.65
C TYR A 337 19.29 20.19 7.09
N HIS A 338 18.53 19.63 8.02
CA HIS A 338 18.82 18.35 8.65
C HIS A 338 18.15 17.23 7.82
N GLU A 339 18.93 16.31 7.25
CA GLU A 339 18.40 15.03 6.73
C GLU A 339 17.63 14.33 7.86
N SER A 340 16.35 14.05 7.66
CA SER A 340 15.53 13.30 8.61
C SER A 340 16.06 11.87 8.74
N ILE A 341 16.36 11.44 9.97
CA ILE A 341 16.84 10.09 10.26
C ILE A 341 15.72 9.09 9.93
N ASN A 342 15.98 8.11 9.06
CA ASN A 342 15.08 6.99 8.85
C ASN A 342 15.33 5.91 9.91
N TRP A 343 14.47 5.86 10.93
CA TRP A 343 14.61 4.94 12.07
C TRP A 343 14.30 3.49 11.71
N SER A 344 13.43 3.26 10.72
CA SER A 344 13.10 1.92 10.23
C SER A 344 14.32 1.22 9.63
N THR A 345 15.06 1.91 8.75
CA THR A 345 16.31 1.37 8.17
C THR A 345 17.37 1.10 9.25
N GLN A 346 17.47 1.95 10.28
CA GLN A 346 18.40 1.69 11.39
C GLN A 346 18.04 0.43 12.17
N GLY A 347 16.75 0.17 12.38
CA GLY A 347 16.27 -1.05 13.03
C GLY A 347 16.65 -2.30 12.25
N GLU A 348 16.40 -2.30 10.93
CA GLU A 348 16.78 -3.41 10.05
C GLU A 348 18.31 -3.61 10.01
N ASP A 349 19.07 -2.54 9.87
CA ASP A 349 20.53 -2.60 9.76
C ASP A 349 21.18 -3.09 11.04
N PHE A 350 20.65 -2.70 12.21
CA PHE A 350 21.08 -3.24 13.49
C PHE A 350 20.85 -4.75 13.54
N ALA A 351 19.65 -5.20 13.15
CA ALA A 351 19.32 -6.60 13.21
C ALA A 351 20.19 -7.43 12.24
N LYS A 352 20.42 -6.94 11.02
CA LYS A 352 21.36 -7.55 10.05
C LYS A 352 22.78 -7.68 10.61
N LYS A 353 23.29 -6.65 11.31
CA LYS A 353 24.63 -6.67 11.96
C LYS A 353 24.74 -7.65 13.13
N SER A 354 23.62 -7.91 13.83
CA SER A 354 23.56 -8.86 14.95
C SER A 354 23.34 -10.32 14.53
N SER A 355 22.95 -10.55 13.26
CA SER A 355 22.74 -11.88 12.71
C SER A 355 24.09 -12.57 12.39
N LEU A 356 24.38 -13.67 13.09
CA LEU A 356 25.39 -14.65 12.70
C LEU A 356 24.67 -15.74 11.91
N ASN A 357 24.95 -15.83 10.61
CA ASN A 357 24.40 -16.77 9.61
C ASN A 357 22.90 -16.65 9.27
N PRO A 358 22.55 -16.09 8.10
CA PRO A 358 21.16 -16.06 7.60
C PRO A 358 20.60 -17.42 7.15
N ASN A 359 21.39 -18.50 7.19
CA ASN A 359 21.07 -19.80 6.57
C ASN A 359 20.83 -20.98 7.53
N SER A 360 20.62 -20.77 8.84
CA SER A 360 20.30 -21.88 9.76
C SER A 360 19.04 -21.63 10.61
N CYS A 361 17.86 -21.59 9.97
CA CYS A 361 16.58 -21.69 10.68
C CYS A 361 16.10 -23.15 10.88
N VAL A 362 16.98 -24.14 10.69
CA VAL A 362 16.61 -25.57 10.77
C VAL A 362 16.24 -25.93 12.22
N GLY A 363 14.98 -26.30 12.46
CA GLY A 363 14.50 -26.81 13.75
C GLY A 363 14.00 -25.75 14.74
N MET A 364 13.66 -24.53 14.29
CA MET A 364 13.13 -23.48 15.17
C MET A 364 11.81 -23.93 15.83
N TRP A 365 11.86 -24.12 17.16
CA TRP A 365 10.73 -24.54 18.00
C TRP A 365 10.06 -25.86 17.58
N ASP A 366 10.81 -26.79 17.00
CA ASP A 366 10.32 -28.10 16.55
C ASP A 366 10.54 -29.19 17.63
N ASP A 367 9.69 -29.21 18.65
CA ASP A 367 9.83 -30.12 19.80
C ASP A 367 8.85 -31.32 19.80
N SER A 368 8.11 -31.59 18.72
CA SER A 368 7.17 -32.74 18.71
C SER A 368 7.01 -33.42 17.34
N PRO A 369 6.91 -34.77 17.32
CA PRO A 369 6.56 -35.50 16.10
C PRO A 369 5.18 -35.06 15.62
N ASP A 370 5.03 -34.86 14.31
CA ASP A 370 3.77 -34.51 13.67
C ASP A 370 2.70 -35.56 13.99
N ASP A 371 1.91 -35.30 15.04
CA ASP A 371 0.71 -36.06 15.35
C ASP A 371 -0.44 -35.48 14.51
N PRO A 372 -0.97 -36.22 13.52
CA PRO A 372 -2.05 -35.75 12.66
C PRO A 372 -3.38 -35.49 13.40
N SER A 373 -3.47 -35.80 14.70
CA SER A 373 -4.62 -35.44 15.55
C SER A 373 -4.54 -34.02 16.14
N VAL A 374 -3.39 -33.35 16.06
CA VAL A 374 -3.21 -31.99 16.56
C VAL A 374 -3.81 -30.99 15.57
N TYR A 375 -4.70 -30.11 16.05
CA TYR A 375 -5.31 -29.05 15.25
C TYR A 375 -4.24 -28.16 14.61
N SER A 376 -4.30 -27.94 13.29
CA SER A 376 -3.44 -26.97 12.60
C SER A 376 -4.31 -25.85 12.02
N PRO A 377 -4.10 -24.58 12.44
CA PRO A 377 -4.90 -23.46 11.95
C PRO A 377 -4.57 -23.15 10.49
N VAL A 378 -5.58 -22.76 9.70
CA VAL A 378 -5.38 -22.25 8.33
C VAL A 378 -5.59 -20.75 8.35
N LEU A 379 -4.50 -20.00 8.16
CA LEU A 379 -4.51 -18.57 8.37
C LEU A 379 -4.91 -17.78 7.10
N SER A 380 -5.72 -16.75 7.31
CA SER A 380 -5.83 -15.61 6.39
C SER A 380 -5.86 -14.32 7.19
N TRP A 381 -5.07 -13.34 6.80
CA TRP A 381 -4.82 -12.14 7.61
C TRP A 381 -4.95 -10.88 6.78
N GLY A 382 -5.11 -9.76 7.47
CA GLY A 382 -5.10 -8.42 6.91
C GLY A 382 -4.79 -7.41 8.00
N SER A 383 -4.42 -6.21 7.58
CA SER A 383 -4.26 -5.07 8.47
C SER A 383 -4.89 -3.82 7.86
N PHE A 384 -5.19 -2.86 8.71
CA PHE A 384 -5.54 -1.51 8.31
C PHE A 384 -4.99 -0.55 9.36
N ALA A 385 -4.44 0.57 8.92
CA ALA A 385 -3.90 1.60 9.79
C ALA A 385 -4.30 2.98 9.27
N CYS A 386 -4.71 3.89 10.15
CA CYS A 386 -5.00 5.27 9.80
C CYS A 386 -4.59 6.22 10.92
N CYS A 387 -4.23 7.45 10.52
CA CYS A 387 -3.80 8.50 11.44
C CYS A 387 -4.91 8.91 12.43
N GLY A 388 -6.18 8.66 12.10
CA GLY A 388 -7.30 9.13 12.89
C GLY A 388 -7.22 10.65 13.04
N ARG A 389 -7.54 11.18 14.22
CA ARG A 389 -7.56 12.64 14.48
C ARG A 389 -6.22 13.24 14.89
N ARG A 390 -5.15 12.46 14.94
CA ARG A 390 -3.80 12.95 15.25
C ARG A 390 -3.19 13.70 14.05
N GLU A 391 -2.17 14.49 14.32
CA GLU A 391 -1.42 15.21 13.27
C GLU A 391 -0.40 14.33 12.54
N THR A 392 0.02 13.23 13.16
CA THR A 392 1.05 12.32 12.66
C THR A 392 0.68 10.87 12.91
N MET A 393 1.06 9.98 11.99
CA MET A 393 0.95 8.53 12.15
C MET A 393 2.19 8.00 12.87
N GLU A 394 2.11 7.88 14.18
CA GLU A 394 3.15 7.36 15.08
C GLU A 394 3.11 5.82 15.19
N ASP A 395 1.93 5.22 14.95
CA ASP A 395 1.73 3.77 14.86
C ASP A 395 2.52 3.09 13.72
N ARG A 396 3.03 1.90 13.99
CA ARG A 396 3.60 0.97 13.00
C ARG A 396 3.08 -0.45 13.25
N HIS A 397 3.17 -1.30 12.24
CA HIS A 397 2.83 -2.72 12.36
C HIS A 397 3.64 -3.56 11.39
N PHE A 398 3.70 -4.87 11.64
CA PHE A 398 4.33 -5.82 10.72
C PHE A 398 3.53 -7.12 10.65
N LEU A 399 3.54 -7.76 9.47
CA LEU A 399 2.88 -9.02 9.18
C LEU A 399 3.92 -9.98 8.60
N ILE A 400 4.32 -11.00 9.34
CA ILE A 400 5.28 -12.02 8.91
C ILE A 400 4.56 -13.37 8.90
N PRO A 401 3.86 -13.69 7.79
CA PRO A 401 3.04 -14.88 7.72
C PRO A 401 3.83 -16.15 7.45
N ASN A 402 5.12 -16.12 7.17
CA ASN A 402 5.95 -17.32 7.09
C ASN A 402 7.36 -16.93 7.57
N MET A 403 7.63 -17.04 8.87
CA MET A 403 8.95 -16.73 9.38
C MET A 403 9.92 -17.86 9.02
N CYS A 404 11.08 -17.54 8.44
CA CYS A 404 12.08 -18.54 7.99
C CYS A 404 11.57 -19.54 6.93
N ASP A 405 10.63 -19.15 6.07
CA ASP A 405 10.01 -20.02 5.06
C ASP A 405 9.28 -21.26 5.63
N THR A 406 9.02 -21.29 6.94
CA THR A 406 8.20 -22.33 7.56
C THR A 406 6.73 -21.93 7.50
N GLN A 407 5.88 -22.85 7.06
CA GLN A 407 4.44 -22.60 6.89
C GLN A 407 3.66 -22.55 8.21
N ASP A 408 4.30 -22.93 9.33
CA ASP A 408 3.65 -23.08 10.64
C ASP A 408 4.09 -22.01 11.65
N ILE A 409 4.88 -21.00 11.24
CA ILE A 409 5.35 -19.93 12.12
C ILE A 409 4.96 -18.57 11.58
N HIS A 410 4.10 -17.88 12.32
CA HIS A 410 3.52 -16.61 11.93
C HIS A 410 3.71 -15.58 13.03
N VAL A 411 4.08 -14.35 12.67
CA VAL A 411 4.29 -13.25 13.60
C VAL A 411 3.55 -12.01 13.13
N PHE A 412 2.74 -11.44 14.01
CA PHE A 412 1.99 -10.21 13.78
C PHE A 412 2.25 -9.26 14.93
N GLY A 413 2.45 -7.97 14.65
CA GLY A 413 2.71 -7.01 15.71
C GLY A 413 2.20 -5.61 15.40
N ILE A 414 1.74 -4.92 16.45
CA ILE A 414 1.35 -3.51 16.44
C ILE A 414 2.26 -2.77 17.43
N LEU A 415 2.73 -1.61 17.01
CA LEU A 415 3.64 -0.74 17.73
C LEU A 415 3.02 0.66 17.71
N ASP A 416 2.35 1.05 18.79
CA ASP A 416 1.73 2.37 18.87
C ASP A 416 2.72 3.36 19.50
N GLY A 417 3.08 4.37 18.72
CA GLY A 417 4.17 5.29 19.00
C GLY A 417 3.70 6.51 19.77
N HIS A 418 4.52 6.99 20.69
CA HIS A 418 4.25 8.23 21.42
C HIS A 418 5.51 9.08 21.57
N ARG A 419 5.32 10.40 21.64
CA ARG A 419 6.42 11.39 21.71
C ARG A 419 7.33 11.31 20.46
N GLY A 420 6.75 10.95 19.31
CA GLY A 420 7.41 10.73 18.03
C GLY A 420 7.36 9.28 17.56
N ALA A 421 7.27 9.07 16.25
CA ALA A 421 7.21 7.74 15.61
C ALA A 421 8.52 6.92 15.69
N ALA A 422 9.64 7.52 16.12
CA ALA A 422 10.98 6.94 15.98
C ALA A 422 11.15 5.56 16.66
N ALA A 423 10.56 5.38 17.86
CA ALA A 423 10.63 4.11 18.58
C ALA A 423 9.82 3.01 17.88
N ALA A 424 8.62 3.33 17.40
CA ALA A 424 7.77 2.42 16.65
C ALA A 424 8.41 2.04 15.30
N GLU A 425 8.96 3.01 14.57
CA GLU A 425 9.68 2.80 13.31
C GLU A 425 10.88 1.87 13.46
N PHE A 426 11.74 2.15 14.45
CA PHE A 426 12.89 1.30 14.72
C PHE A 426 12.46 -0.11 15.12
N SER A 427 11.47 -0.21 16.01
CA SER A 427 10.99 -1.50 16.53
C SER A 427 10.35 -2.36 15.46
N ALA A 428 9.65 -1.76 14.49
CA ALA A 428 9.04 -2.49 13.38
C ALA A 428 10.08 -3.19 12.49
N GLY A 429 11.25 -2.58 12.31
CA GLY A 429 12.37 -3.17 11.56
C GLY A 429 13.24 -4.12 12.40
N ALA A 430 13.42 -3.84 13.69
CA ALA A 430 14.36 -4.59 14.54
C ALA A 430 13.74 -5.83 15.22
N LEU A 431 12.54 -5.71 15.80
CA LEU A 431 11.95 -6.74 16.66
C LEU A 431 11.77 -8.08 15.94
N PRO A 432 11.20 -8.14 14.72
CA PRO A 432 10.97 -9.42 14.06
C PRO A 432 12.27 -10.12 13.65
N GLU A 433 13.28 -9.35 13.27
CA GLU A 433 14.61 -9.86 12.92
C GLU A 433 15.36 -10.39 14.16
N ILE A 434 15.28 -9.68 15.28
CA ILE A 434 15.83 -10.14 16.57
C ILE A 434 15.13 -11.43 17.00
N LEU A 435 13.79 -11.49 16.91
CA LEU A 435 13.02 -12.70 17.23
C LEU A 435 13.48 -13.90 16.39
N ARG A 436 13.68 -13.70 15.09
CA ARG A 436 14.20 -14.74 14.17
C ARG A 436 15.59 -15.24 14.57
N SER A 437 16.49 -14.31 14.90
CA SER A 437 17.84 -14.60 15.40
C SER A 437 17.82 -15.40 16.71
N LEU A 438 16.88 -15.10 17.61
CA LEU A 438 16.74 -15.78 18.88
C LEU A 438 16.15 -17.19 18.71
N GLY A 439 15.11 -17.36 17.89
CA GLY A 439 14.48 -18.66 17.64
C GLY A 439 15.43 -19.71 17.06
N SER A 440 16.50 -19.29 16.38
CA SER A 440 17.54 -20.17 15.84
C SER A 440 18.60 -20.61 16.87
N ARG A 441 18.52 -20.16 18.13
CA ARG A 441 19.50 -20.48 19.18
C ARG A 441 18.94 -21.53 20.15
N ASP A 442 19.73 -22.55 20.47
CA ASP A 442 19.38 -23.63 21.43
C ASP A 442 18.89 -23.12 22.80
N ARG A 443 19.35 -21.95 23.24
CA ARG A 443 18.93 -21.34 24.53
C ARG A 443 17.46 -20.90 24.53
N PHE A 444 16.85 -20.68 23.38
CA PHE A 444 15.53 -20.09 23.21
C PHE A 444 14.54 -21.05 22.53
N GLN A 445 14.60 -22.34 22.84
CA GLN A 445 13.62 -23.36 22.43
C GLN A 445 12.17 -23.06 22.89
N CYS A 446 12.00 -22.17 23.87
CA CYS A 446 10.68 -21.69 24.29
C CYS A 446 10.32 -20.40 23.54
N PRO A 447 9.25 -20.41 22.69
CA PRO A 447 8.80 -19.22 21.95
C PRO A 447 8.58 -17.99 22.84
N SER A 448 8.02 -18.20 24.03
CA SER A 448 7.72 -17.14 25.00
C SER A 448 8.98 -16.44 25.50
N LYS A 449 10.05 -17.19 25.79
CA LYS A 449 11.33 -16.59 26.21
C LYS A 449 12.00 -15.82 25.07
N ALA A 450 11.93 -16.35 23.84
CA ALA A 450 12.45 -15.66 22.67
C ALA A 450 11.70 -14.34 22.43
N LEU A 451 10.38 -14.35 22.60
CA LEU A 451 9.53 -13.18 22.43
C LEU A 451 9.82 -12.11 23.52
N THR A 452 9.88 -12.49 24.80
CA THR A 452 10.30 -11.59 25.89
C THR A 452 11.67 -10.97 25.62
N GLU A 453 12.65 -11.78 25.23
CA GLU A 453 14.01 -11.32 24.96
C GLU A 453 14.05 -10.38 23.73
N SER A 454 13.22 -10.62 22.72
CA SER A 454 13.16 -9.76 21.53
C SER A 454 12.73 -8.33 21.86
N PHE A 455 11.79 -8.14 22.79
CA PHE A 455 11.37 -6.81 23.26
C PHE A 455 12.50 -6.11 24.01
N ILE A 456 13.16 -6.82 24.94
CA ILE A 456 14.25 -6.28 25.76
C ILE A 456 15.43 -5.87 24.87
N GLN A 457 15.82 -6.72 23.91
CA GLN A 457 16.92 -6.41 22.99
C GLN A 457 16.57 -5.25 22.04
N THR A 458 15.33 -5.18 21.57
CA THR A 458 14.86 -4.05 20.74
C THR A 458 14.96 -2.73 21.51
N ASP A 459 14.54 -2.70 22.77
CA ASP A 459 14.66 -1.52 23.65
C ASP A 459 16.12 -1.10 23.89
N ILE A 460 16.99 -2.05 24.22
CA ILE A 460 18.41 -1.77 24.43
C ILE A 460 19.03 -1.21 23.14
N ALA A 461 18.73 -1.82 21.99
CA ALA A 461 19.24 -1.41 20.70
C ALA A 461 18.77 0.01 20.33
N PHE A 462 17.48 0.29 20.47
CA PHE A 462 16.91 1.60 20.18
C PHE A 462 17.52 2.70 21.04
N ARG A 463 17.57 2.49 22.37
CA ARG A 463 18.14 3.50 23.28
C ARG A 463 19.63 3.74 23.04
N HIS A 464 20.37 2.69 22.68
CA HIS A 464 21.77 2.84 22.28
C HIS A 464 21.89 3.71 21.03
N GLU A 465 21.10 3.42 19.98
CA GLU A 465 21.10 4.18 18.73
C GLU A 465 20.69 5.64 18.96
N LEU A 466 19.61 5.88 19.71
CA LEU A 466 19.16 7.21 20.10
C LEU A 466 20.25 8.00 20.83
N SER A 467 20.97 7.36 21.76
CA SER A 467 22.07 7.99 22.49
C SER A 467 23.28 8.31 21.58
N SER A 468 23.54 7.47 20.57
CA SER A 468 24.62 7.67 19.60
C SER A 468 24.29 8.86 18.69
N GLN A 469 23.06 8.95 18.19
CA GLN A 469 22.58 10.07 17.37
C GLN A 469 22.58 11.40 18.14
N LYS A 470 22.18 11.40 19.43
CA LYS A 470 22.28 12.58 20.31
C LYS A 470 23.72 13.10 20.45
N LYS A 471 24.73 12.21 20.45
CA LYS A 471 26.15 12.55 20.58
C LYS A 471 26.81 12.97 19.27
N CYS A 472 26.52 12.26 18.17
CA CYS A 472 27.25 12.42 16.92
C CYS A 472 26.82 13.60 16.07
N LYS A 473 25.55 14.03 16.14
CA LYS A 473 25.00 14.95 15.13
C LYS A 473 24.45 16.27 15.67
N GLY A 474 24.33 16.48 16.98
CA GLY A 474 23.64 17.67 17.54
C GLY A 474 22.20 17.84 17.02
N ALA A 475 21.66 16.76 16.43
CA ALA A 475 20.52 16.67 15.53
C ALA A 475 19.18 16.68 16.23
N ILE A 476 19.19 16.12 17.43
CA ILE A 476 18.01 15.70 18.15
C ILE A 476 17.89 16.61 19.36
N LYS A 477 16.69 17.17 19.59
CA LYS A 477 16.41 18.00 20.76
C LYS A 477 16.86 17.27 22.03
N LYS A 478 17.46 18.01 22.96
CA LYS A 478 18.01 17.45 24.21
C LYS A 478 16.97 16.63 25.00
N ASP A 479 15.69 17.01 24.89
CA ASP A 479 14.55 16.41 25.58
C ASP A 479 13.72 15.47 24.69
N PHE A 480 14.30 14.92 23.61
CA PHE A 480 13.61 13.95 22.73
C PHE A 480 13.78 12.52 23.25
N HIS A 481 12.69 11.93 23.71
CA HIS A 481 12.63 10.61 24.32
C HIS A 481 11.41 9.84 23.78
N PRO A 482 11.40 9.50 22.48
CA PRO A 482 10.31 8.75 21.86
C PRO A 482 10.16 7.36 22.51
N GLY A 483 8.93 6.88 22.56
CA GLY A 483 8.61 5.52 23.01
C GLY A 483 7.53 4.90 22.14
N CYS A 484 7.31 3.61 22.28
CA CYS A 484 6.16 2.95 21.70
C CYS A 484 5.69 1.79 22.58
N THR A 485 4.39 1.58 22.60
CA THR A 485 3.79 0.33 23.05
C THR A 485 4.10 -0.76 22.02
N ALA A 486 3.94 -2.02 22.43
CA ALA A 486 4.19 -3.16 21.56
C ALA A 486 3.30 -4.32 21.96
N ILE A 487 2.51 -4.83 21.01
CA ILE A 487 1.82 -6.11 21.15
C ILE A 487 2.18 -7.02 19.98
N VAL A 488 2.61 -8.25 20.27
CA VAL A 488 3.05 -9.20 19.25
C VAL A 488 2.39 -10.56 19.49
N ALA A 489 1.74 -11.08 18.45
CA ALA A 489 1.19 -12.43 18.40
C ALA A 489 2.12 -13.33 17.59
N LEU A 490 2.61 -14.40 18.22
CA LEU A 490 3.44 -15.43 17.63
C LEU A 490 2.67 -16.75 17.62
N ILE A 491 2.38 -17.27 16.43
CA ILE A 491 1.74 -18.57 16.24
C ILE A 491 2.81 -19.55 15.80
N VAL A 492 2.97 -20.65 16.55
CA VAL A 492 3.87 -21.77 16.24
C VAL A 492 3.03 -23.04 16.23
N LYS A 493 2.80 -23.62 15.05
CA LYS A 493 1.84 -24.70 14.82
C LYS A 493 0.46 -24.29 15.38
N ASN A 494 0.02 -24.90 16.48
CA ASN A 494 -1.25 -24.63 17.14
C ASN A 494 -1.12 -23.81 18.43
N LYS A 495 0.08 -23.34 18.75
CA LYS A 495 0.34 -22.55 19.96
C LYS A 495 0.38 -21.08 19.61
N LEU A 496 -0.51 -20.29 20.19
CA LEU A 496 -0.52 -18.84 20.13
C LEU A 496 0.15 -18.28 21.40
N VAL A 497 1.17 -17.44 21.21
CA VAL A 497 1.84 -16.70 22.27
C VAL A 497 1.66 -15.21 22.00
N VAL A 498 1.07 -14.48 22.95
CA VAL A 498 0.90 -13.03 22.84
C VAL A 498 1.80 -12.35 23.86
N ALA A 499 2.62 -11.41 23.41
CA ALA A 499 3.43 -10.55 24.26
C ALA A 499 2.89 -9.12 24.21
N ASN A 500 2.58 -8.53 25.36
CA ASN A 500 2.11 -7.13 25.45
C ASN A 500 3.00 -6.27 26.36
N ALA A 501 3.36 -5.08 25.90
CA ALA A 501 3.98 -4.01 26.68
C ALA A 501 3.32 -2.67 26.28
N GLY A 502 2.41 -2.18 27.13
CA GLY A 502 1.58 -1.01 26.85
C GLY A 502 0.08 -1.35 26.89
N ASP A 503 -0.72 -0.59 26.16
CA ASP A 503 -2.20 -0.60 26.13
C ASP A 503 -2.80 -0.95 24.76
N CYS A 504 -1.97 -1.38 23.81
CA CYS A 504 -2.47 -2.20 22.71
C CYS A 504 -3.11 -3.50 23.24
N LYS A 505 -4.12 -4.01 22.54
CA LYS A 505 -4.86 -5.21 22.98
C LYS A 505 -5.07 -6.22 21.87
N THR A 506 -5.01 -7.50 22.25
CA THR A 506 -5.32 -8.66 21.40
C THR A 506 -6.43 -9.49 22.02
N ILE A 507 -7.40 -9.88 21.20
CA ILE A 507 -8.46 -10.82 21.56
C ILE A 507 -8.48 -12.02 20.61
N LEU A 508 -8.97 -13.15 21.13
CA LEU A 508 -9.30 -14.36 20.37
C LEU A 508 -10.81 -14.54 20.36
N CYS A 509 -11.40 -14.75 19.19
CA CYS A 509 -12.78 -15.19 19.08
C CYS A 509 -12.84 -16.72 19.06
N ARG A 510 -13.50 -17.30 20.07
CA ARG A 510 -13.73 -18.74 20.19
C ARG A 510 -15.23 -18.99 20.37
N ALA A 511 -15.80 -19.82 19.50
CA ALA A 511 -17.22 -20.12 19.48
C ALA A 511 -18.12 -18.86 19.55
N GLY A 512 -17.77 -17.80 18.81
CA GLY A 512 -18.52 -16.55 18.77
C GLY A 512 -18.37 -15.63 19.98
N HIS A 513 -17.44 -15.92 20.90
CA HIS A 513 -17.19 -15.12 22.10
C HIS A 513 -15.76 -14.58 22.14
N PRO A 514 -15.55 -13.33 22.61
CA PRO A 514 -14.22 -12.76 22.76
C PRO A 514 -13.51 -13.30 24.02
N TYR A 515 -12.23 -13.61 23.87
CA TYR A 515 -11.30 -13.97 24.94
C TYR A 515 -10.12 -13.01 24.89
N VAL A 516 -9.97 -12.17 25.90
CA VAL A 516 -8.87 -11.19 25.98
C VAL A 516 -7.55 -11.91 26.27
N LEU A 517 -6.55 -11.69 25.43
CA LEU A 517 -5.24 -12.33 25.51
C LEU A 517 -4.13 -11.41 26.05
N SER A 518 -4.44 -10.16 26.38
CA SER A 518 -3.49 -9.17 26.90
C SER A 518 -4.12 -8.31 27.99
N ARG A 519 -3.32 -7.85 28.94
CA ARG A 519 -3.74 -6.85 29.94
C ARG A 519 -3.08 -5.51 29.65
N ASP A 520 -3.85 -4.44 29.81
CA ASP A 520 -3.35 -3.08 29.60
C ASP A 520 -2.34 -2.71 30.71
N HIS A 521 -1.23 -2.11 30.30
CA HIS A 521 -0.16 -1.67 31.19
C HIS A 521 -0.19 -0.15 31.40
N VAL A 522 -1.28 0.37 31.96
CA VAL A 522 -1.47 1.81 32.20
C VAL A 522 -1.34 2.18 33.67
N ALA A 523 -0.99 3.44 33.97
CA ALA A 523 -0.80 3.92 35.33
C ALA A 523 -2.08 3.93 36.19
N SER A 524 -3.24 3.76 35.56
CA SER A 524 -4.51 3.55 36.26
C SER A 524 -4.58 2.17 36.92
N CYS A 525 -3.88 1.17 36.38
CA CYS A 525 -3.74 -0.16 36.99
C CYS A 525 -2.92 -0.06 38.27
N ALA A 526 -3.49 -0.51 39.39
CA ALA A 526 -2.88 -0.37 40.72
C ALA A 526 -1.52 -1.09 40.82
N GLU A 527 -1.43 -2.31 40.29
CA GLU A 527 -0.20 -3.12 40.29
C GLU A 527 0.94 -2.43 39.53
N GLU A 528 0.66 -1.91 38.34
CA GLU A 528 1.64 -1.20 37.52
C GLU A 528 2.03 0.16 38.13
N ARG A 529 1.06 0.90 38.69
CA ARG A 529 1.34 2.15 39.41
C ARG A 529 2.26 1.93 40.60
N GLU A 530 2.00 0.89 41.39
CA GLU A 530 2.87 0.54 42.52
C GLU A 530 4.25 0.11 42.06
N ARG A 531 4.36 -0.66 40.97
CA ARG A 531 5.63 -1.09 40.38
C ARG A 531 6.48 0.11 39.95
N VAL A 532 5.90 1.05 39.20
CA VAL A 532 6.58 2.27 38.74
C VAL A 532 6.97 3.17 39.92
N THR A 533 6.08 3.34 40.90
CA THR A 533 6.36 4.12 42.12
C THR A 533 7.51 3.52 42.93
N ARG A 534 7.54 2.19 43.08
CA ARG A 534 8.61 1.46 43.77
C ARG A 534 9.94 1.55 43.03
N ALA A 535 9.91 1.66 41.71
CA ALA A 535 11.08 1.90 40.87
C ALA A 535 11.59 3.36 40.94
N GLY A 536 10.94 4.23 41.71
CA GLY A 536 11.41 5.58 42.02
C GLY A 536 10.88 6.68 41.10
N ILE A 537 9.96 6.37 40.18
CA ILE A 537 9.30 7.38 39.34
C ILE A 537 7.96 7.77 39.95
N GLU A 538 7.75 9.07 40.09
CA GLU A 538 6.51 9.62 40.63
C GLU A 538 5.34 9.42 39.64
N VAL A 539 4.18 9.00 40.15
CA VAL A 539 2.94 8.88 39.36
C VAL A 539 1.92 9.87 39.92
N LYS A 540 1.40 10.76 39.07
CA LYS A 540 0.46 11.83 39.47
C LYS A 540 -0.88 11.68 38.76
N TRP A 541 -1.95 12.05 39.44
CA TRP A 541 -3.24 12.28 38.81
C TRP A 541 -3.18 13.59 38.02
N GLN A 542 -3.40 13.53 36.70
CA GLN A 542 -3.40 14.67 35.79
C GLN A 542 -4.41 14.44 34.67
N VAL A 543 -5.28 15.43 34.42
CA VAL A 543 -6.29 15.40 33.35
C VAL A 543 -7.04 14.06 33.32
N ASP A 544 -7.80 13.82 34.40
CA ASP A 544 -8.72 12.69 34.57
C ASP A 544 -8.10 11.27 34.53
N THR A 545 -6.77 11.14 34.57
CA THR A 545 -6.10 9.83 34.66
C THR A 545 -4.74 9.91 35.39
N TRP A 546 -4.16 8.75 35.71
CA TRP A 546 -2.82 8.66 36.29
C TRP A 546 -1.76 8.77 35.19
N ARG A 547 -0.70 9.55 35.44
CA ARG A 547 0.42 9.78 34.51
C ARG A 547 1.77 9.54 35.18
N VAL A 548 2.70 8.95 34.43
CA VAL A 548 4.04 8.56 34.88
C VAL A 548 5.06 9.65 34.61
N GLY A 549 5.80 10.03 35.66
CA GLY A 549 6.95 10.92 35.58
C GLY A 549 6.63 12.33 35.11
N SER A 550 7.68 13.10 34.83
CA SER A 550 7.58 14.44 34.24
C SER A 550 7.12 14.42 32.77
N ALA A 551 7.26 13.28 32.10
CA ALA A 551 6.80 13.07 30.73
C ALA A 551 5.27 12.95 30.61
N ALA A 552 4.56 12.80 31.73
CA ALA A 552 3.12 12.64 31.79
C ALA A 552 2.59 11.46 30.94
N LEU A 553 3.27 10.31 30.98
CA LEU A 553 2.93 9.14 30.15
C LEU A 553 1.76 8.32 30.74
N GLN A 554 0.84 7.81 29.90
CA GLN A 554 -0.25 6.92 30.35
C GLN A 554 0.25 5.51 30.68
N VAL A 555 1.11 5.00 29.79
CA VAL A 555 1.61 3.63 29.84
C VAL A 555 2.76 3.49 30.83
N THR A 556 2.90 2.28 31.34
CA THR A 556 3.89 1.89 32.35
C THR A 556 4.90 0.88 31.81
N ARG A 557 4.68 0.41 30.56
CA ARG A 557 5.60 -0.43 29.80
C ARG A 557 5.65 0.06 28.36
N SER A 558 6.85 0.11 27.79
CA SER A 558 7.10 0.57 26.43
C SER A 558 8.53 0.23 26.00
N ILE A 559 8.78 0.21 24.70
CA ILE A 559 10.11 0.28 24.10
C ILE A 559 10.48 1.76 23.96
N GLY A 560 11.72 2.16 24.30
CA GLY A 560 12.11 3.57 24.23
C GLY A 560 11.98 4.30 25.57
N ASP A 561 11.41 5.50 25.61
CA ASP A 561 11.25 6.32 26.85
C ASP A 561 12.48 6.29 27.76
N ASP A 562 13.67 6.60 27.22
CA ASP A 562 14.94 6.45 27.91
C ASP A 562 15.04 7.27 29.21
N ASP A 563 14.26 8.35 29.32
CA ASP A 563 14.13 9.19 30.50
C ASP A 563 13.35 8.55 31.66
N LEU A 564 12.55 7.51 31.39
CA LEU A 564 11.73 6.81 32.38
C LEU A 564 12.22 5.39 32.69
N LYS A 565 13.30 4.94 32.06
CA LYS A 565 13.92 3.65 32.35
C LYS A 565 14.63 3.68 33.71
N PRO A 566 14.59 2.58 34.49
CA PRO A 566 13.99 1.28 34.17
C PRO A 566 12.51 1.14 34.59
N ALA A 567 11.89 2.19 35.15
CA ALA A 567 10.54 2.10 35.71
C ALA A 567 9.49 1.80 34.65
N VAL A 568 9.57 2.45 33.49
CA VAL A 568 8.77 2.10 32.31
C VAL A 568 9.51 0.97 31.57
N THR A 569 9.18 -0.29 31.87
CA THR A 569 9.95 -1.46 31.38
C THR A 569 9.56 -1.84 29.95
N ALA A 570 10.50 -2.39 29.18
CA ALA A 570 10.20 -3.03 27.88
C ALA A 570 9.84 -4.51 28.02
N GLU A 571 9.90 -5.07 29.23
CA GLU A 571 9.57 -6.47 29.49
C GLU A 571 8.06 -6.72 29.30
N PRO A 572 7.66 -7.55 28.31
CA PRO A 572 6.25 -7.79 28.04
C PRO A 572 5.64 -8.77 29.04
N GLU A 573 4.33 -8.66 29.26
CA GLU A 573 3.52 -9.75 29.80
C GLU A 573 3.23 -10.78 28.70
N ILE A 574 3.39 -12.07 29.00
CA ILE A 574 3.16 -13.16 28.06
C ILE A 574 1.87 -13.91 28.41
N SER A 575 1.03 -14.16 27.41
CA SER A 575 -0.04 -15.16 27.47
C SER A 575 0.19 -16.26 26.44
N GLU A 576 -0.16 -17.50 26.81
CA GLU A 576 -0.06 -18.67 25.93
C GLU A 576 -1.43 -19.34 25.80
N THR A 577 -1.85 -19.64 24.58
CA THR A 577 -3.12 -20.31 24.28
C THR A 577 -2.87 -21.43 23.27
N ILE A 578 -3.43 -22.62 23.56
CA ILE A 578 -3.49 -23.71 22.59
C ILE A 578 -4.74 -23.51 21.74
N LEU A 579 -4.54 -23.39 20.44
CA LEU A 579 -5.60 -23.22 19.45
C LEU A 579 -6.33 -24.55 19.20
N CYS A 580 -7.64 -24.47 19.01
CA CYS A 580 -8.53 -25.58 18.69
C CYS A 580 -9.50 -25.20 17.55
N GLY A 581 -10.28 -26.18 17.07
CA GLY A 581 -11.21 -25.97 15.96
C GLY A 581 -12.37 -24.99 16.22
N ASP A 582 -12.57 -24.58 17.48
CA ASP A 582 -13.56 -23.57 17.85
C ASP A 582 -13.03 -22.14 17.72
N ASP A 583 -11.72 -21.97 17.47
CA ASP A 583 -11.07 -20.68 17.30
C ASP A 583 -11.29 -20.14 15.89
N GLU A 584 -11.89 -18.96 15.79
CA GLU A 584 -12.33 -18.40 14.52
C GLU A 584 -11.35 -17.38 13.97
N TYR A 585 -10.92 -16.45 14.81
CA TYR A 585 -9.99 -15.37 14.45
C TYR A 585 -9.37 -14.71 15.69
N ILE A 586 -8.21 -14.08 15.52
CA ILE A 586 -7.68 -13.09 16.46
C ILE A 586 -7.85 -11.68 15.91
N VAL A 587 -8.01 -10.71 16.81
CA VAL A 587 -8.02 -9.28 16.50
C VAL A 587 -7.01 -8.59 17.39
N MET A 588 -6.11 -7.84 16.78
CA MET A 588 -5.14 -6.99 17.47
C MET A 588 -5.47 -5.53 17.13
N GLY A 589 -5.34 -4.62 18.08
CA GLY A 589 -5.52 -3.19 17.82
C GLY A 589 -4.75 -2.28 18.78
N SER A 590 -4.46 -1.06 18.33
CA SER A 590 -4.01 0.04 19.18
C SER A 590 -5.15 0.56 20.08
N ASP A 591 -4.82 1.36 21.08
CA ASP A 591 -5.80 2.02 21.96
C ASP A 591 -6.83 2.84 21.17
N GLY A 592 -6.45 3.41 20.02
CA GLY A 592 -7.34 4.10 19.10
C GLY A 592 -8.53 3.28 18.62
N LEU A 593 -8.46 1.94 18.63
CA LEU A 593 -9.63 1.05 18.47
C LEU A 593 -10.35 0.82 19.81
N TRP A 594 -9.58 0.39 20.82
CA TRP A 594 -10.11 -0.18 22.05
C TRP A 594 -10.72 0.84 23.02
N ASP A 595 -10.39 2.12 22.86
CA ASP A 595 -10.98 3.21 23.65
C ASP A 595 -12.46 3.45 23.32
N VAL A 596 -12.92 3.02 22.14
CA VAL A 596 -14.26 3.35 21.63
C VAL A 596 -15.07 2.15 21.11
N VAL A 597 -14.45 0.98 20.96
CA VAL A 597 -15.11 -0.27 20.55
C VAL A 597 -14.79 -1.38 21.55
N THR A 598 -15.83 -2.01 22.12
CA THR A 598 -15.64 -3.12 23.07
C THR A 598 -15.36 -4.45 22.36
N GLU A 599 -14.86 -5.43 23.10
CA GLU A 599 -14.52 -6.75 22.59
C GLU A 599 -15.74 -7.48 21.99
N GLU A 600 -16.91 -7.36 22.63
CA GLU A 600 -18.15 -7.94 22.12
C GLU A 600 -18.62 -7.26 20.83
N GLU A 601 -18.44 -5.94 20.74
CA GLU A 601 -18.78 -5.17 19.54
C GLU A 601 -17.86 -5.52 18.37
N VAL A 602 -16.56 -5.69 18.61
CA VAL A 602 -15.61 -6.18 17.60
C VAL A 602 -16.08 -7.52 17.03
N VAL A 603 -16.47 -8.46 17.89
CA VAL A 603 -17.02 -9.76 17.45
C VAL A 603 -18.30 -9.58 16.64
N GLY A 604 -19.21 -8.69 17.06
CA GLY A 604 -20.43 -8.36 16.32
C GLY A 604 -20.14 -7.77 14.93
N ILE A 605 -19.24 -6.80 14.85
CA ILE A 605 -18.84 -6.13 13.61
C ILE A 605 -18.21 -7.13 12.65
N ILE A 606 -17.28 -7.96 13.11
CA ILE A 606 -16.67 -9.00 12.26
C ILE A 606 -17.73 -9.99 11.79
N ARG A 607 -18.66 -10.41 12.67
CA ARG A 607 -19.76 -11.31 12.31
C ARG A 607 -20.59 -10.77 11.14
N ASP A 608 -20.87 -9.47 11.14
CA ASP A 608 -21.71 -8.80 10.14
C ASP A 608 -20.90 -8.28 8.93
N THR A 609 -19.59 -8.55 8.90
CA THR A 609 -18.69 -8.19 7.79
C THR A 609 -18.37 -9.41 6.93
N VAL A 610 -18.13 -9.16 5.64
CA VAL A 610 -17.59 -10.16 4.71
C VAL A 610 -16.31 -10.75 5.30
N LYS A 611 -16.17 -12.09 5.26
CA LYS A 611 -15.02 -12.81 5.83
C LYS A 611 -13.77 -12.68 4.97
N GLU A 612 -13.29 -11.44 4.85
CA GLU A 612 -12.04 -11.03 4.24
C GLU A 612 -11.35 -10.13 5.27
N ALA A 613 -10.13 -10.50 5.67
CA ALA A 613 -9.49 -9.94 6.85
C ALA A 613 -9.19 -8.44 6.71
N GLY A 614 -8.76 -7.99 5.53
CA GLY A 614 -8.51 -6.56 5.27
C GLY A 614 -9.78 -5.71 5.43
N MET A 615 -10.91 -6.20 4.91
CA MET A 615 -12.21 -5.55 5.05
C MET A 615 -12.69 -5.50 6.51
N CYS A 616 -12.46 -6.56 7.29
CA CYS A 616 -12.75 -6.55 8.73
C CYS A 616 -11.90 -5.50 9.47
N CYS A 617 -10.59 -5.43 9.18
CA CYS A 617 -9.70 -4.42 9.78
C CYS A 617 -10.19 -3.00 9.46
N LYS A 618 -10.47 -2.73 8.19
CA LYS A 618 -10.95 -1.43 7.73
C LYS A 618 -12.28 -1.06 8.40
N ARG A 619 -13.23 -2.00 8.47
CA ARG A 619 -14.55 -1.75 9.10
C ARG A 619 -14.42 -1.42 10.59
N LEU A 620 -13.55 -2.13 11.31
CA LEU A 620 -13.29 -1.87 12.73
C LEU A 620 -12.64 -0.50 12.95
N ALA A 621 -11.62 -0.17 12.16
CA ALA A 621 -10.96 1.13 12.27
C ALA A 621 -11.88 2.30 11.90
N THR A 622 -12.70 2.14 10.85
CA THR A 622 -13.72 3.14 10.48
C THR A 622 -14.77 3.30 11.59
N GLU A 623 -15.25 2.21 12.18
CA GLU A 623 -16.21 2.29 13.31
C GLU A 623 -15.61 3.04 14.49
N ALA A 624 -14.34 2.78 14.84
CA ALA A 624 -13.65 3.50 15.90
C ALA A 624 -13.51 5.01 15.59
N ALA A 625 -13.17 5.36 14.35
CA ALA A 625 -13.10 6.76 13.92
C ALA A 625 -14.47 7.46 13.98
N GLU A 626 -15.55 6.79 13.54
CA GLU A 626 -16.93 7.29 13.57
C GLU A 626 -17.42 7.53 15.01
N ARG A 627 -17.01 6.66 15.94
CA ARG A 627 -17.29 6.81 17.38
C ARG A 627 -16.44 7.86 18.07
N GLY A 628 -15.57 8.53 17.33
CA GLY A 628 -14.80 9.66 17.81
C GLY A 628 -13.51 9.29 18.51
N SER A 629 -12.86 8.19 18.12
CA SER A 629 -11.46 7.95 18.48
C SER A 629 -10.60 9.19 18.15
N GLN A 630 -9.74 9.57 19.09
CA GLN A 630 -8.84 10.72 18.96
C GLN A 630 -7.39 10.30 18.66
N ASP A 631 -7.13 9.00 18.47
CA ASP A 631 -5.78 8.46 18.30
C ASP A 631 -5.49 7.93 16.90
N ASN A 632 -4.24 7.52 16.67
CA ASN A 632 -3.91 6.62 15.57
C ASN A 632 -4.62 5.28 15.77
N ILE A 633 -5.11 4.69 14.68
CA ILE A 633 -5.90 3.46 14.74
C ILE A 633 -5.22 2.43 13.84
N THR A 634 -4.67 1.39 14.46
CA THR A 634 -4.09 0.24 13.76
C THR A 634 -4.82 -1.02 14.18
N VAL A 635 -5.24 -1.82 13.20
CA VAL A 635 -5.99 -3.07 13.42
C VAL A 635 -5.40 -4.19 12.57
N ILE A 636 -5.22 -5.36 13.17
CA ILE A 636 -4.87 -6.61 12.49
C ILE A 636 -5.94 -7.66 12.79
N VAL A 637 -6.44 -8.33 11.77
CA VAL A 637 -7.36 -9.47 11.90
C VAL A 637 -6.71 -10.68 11.25
N VAL A 638 -6.69 -11.81 11.96
CA VAL A 638 -6.18 -13.09 11.45
C VAL A 638 -7.24 -14.16 11.68
N PHE A 639 -7.87 -14.63 10.61
CA PHE A 639 -8.73 -15.82 10.66
C PHE A 639 -7.89 -17.06 10.87
N LEU A 640 -8.34 -17.94 11.77
CA LEU A 640 -7.64 -19.16 12.17
C LEU A 640 -8.18 -20.42 11.46
N ARG A 641 -9.18 -20.25 10.61
CA ARG A 641 -9.84 -21.30 9.83
C ARG A 641 -10.13 -20.83 8.40
N PRO A 642 -10.33 -21.74 7.44
CA PRO A 642 -10.70 -21.37 6.08
C PRO A 642 -12.02 -20.59 6.07
N VAL A 643 -12.00 -19.41 5.44
CA VAL A 643 -13.19 -18.56 5.26
C VAL A 643 -13.59 -18.49 3.80
N SER A 644 -14.90 -18.62 3.52
CA SER A 644 -15.45 -18.42 2.18
C SER A 644 -15.98 -17.00 2.06
N THR A 645 -15.47 -16.23 1.11
CA THR A 645 -15.96 -14.89 0.75
C THR A 645 -17.43 -14.88 0.26
N ALA A 646 -18.03 -16.06 0.03
CA ALA A 646 -19.42 -16.24 -0.38
C ALA A 646 -20.42 -16.44 0.78
N GLN A 647 -19.99 -16.41 2.05
CA GLN A 647 -20.95 -16.39 3.16
C GLN A 647 -21.71 -15.06 3.14
N ARG A 648 -22.93 -15.11 2.58
CA ARG A 648 -23.91 -14.02 2.56
C ARG A 648 -24.24 -13.64 4.00
N ILE A 649 -24.00 -12.37 4.32
CA ILE A 649 -24.69 -11.69 5.41
C ILE A 649 -26.19 -11.78 5.06
N TYR A 650 -26.97 -12.44 5.90
CA TYR A 650 -28.43 -12.52 5.78
C TYR A 650 -29.09 -11.32 6.44
#